data_AF-A0A8T7FYS7-F1
#
_entry.id   AF-A0A8T7FYS7-F1
#
_cell.length_a   1.000
_cell.length_b   1.000
_cell.length_c   1.000
_cell.angle_alpha   90.00
_cell.angle_beta   90.00
_cell.angle_gamma   90.00
#
_symmetry.space_group_name_H-M   'P 1'
#
loop_
_entity.id
_entity.type
_entity.pdbx_description
1 polymer ?
#
loop_
_entity_poly.entity_id
_entity_poly.type
_entity_poly.pdbx_seq_one_letter_code
_entity_poly.pdbx_strand_id
1 'polypeptide(L)'
;MLPRIDPSRRLSAFGLFLAIGLFATLFAVLASPSDPKNSVLFGFSLERMILAGGIFTLGIALLFLTWKLARDPERSQRFWLVFTQHNASLFIFVAVFLLCWIALFMPPYRLGGLSGYIQRLSPLLVWLAVTGAATTAILLLERKKASSQSQTVERVVIKTSLIFLGVFLLLGVIALITGIGYRNPTEYWYGAGVPVLGLQVLFALIAGALVFRFEPKIAENRRGWFDALFFVGLWIVAAWLWAREPLAPNYFMPDTADNVIYPYSDGATFDTGGQYALIGQGLFNGQYFDRVLYSAFLTYLHIFFGQDFHILMAVQAAVYAVFPAVVYLLGRELHSRALGVSAGVLLALRGWNAVIAAKWIDTASPKMALTDFPTAIGIAVFLLFLLKWSREPARINHLIWAGASFGLTLMVRTHALTLLPVVLVFLPLAMRLRWKQVVLITCLLILGLLAVTLPWEIRNQSRGIPMFYMYYSRIELLLRYRYGILEEASLPPQEMGAAQPGIFPRERLRLKFAGAAEDPFCDSLPCSVTNHFVHNIVTSVISLPSSFVFDDVWNTVKADTPYWKRNWDEGRVGTAGAILFAFNLVLLALGGGSIWMRSRSLTLLPVFLFLAYLLTNSLGLTSGGRYIAPVDWMVSLFYAAGGLQLVIWFLRLVGFAPEVGTVPTENVGLQPLKREQYFKAIPVLLLVLGIGSLIPVVETFFEPRYQARSAEETLADLEAAGLLEQSGFSRDEFTAFLSQPNAVLTGGRALYPRYYRVGEGEPDRSTYYRYLDYQRLVLTVIGPYSSGGQGVVIPGDPPPFSLHTADVVVFGCLNTTYYAPFIDAVAVFVTSGEGYVYNRFPREPLECPLPEPGK
;
A
#
# COMPACT_ATOMS: atom_id res chain seq x y z
N MET A 1 -10.09 -22.02 45.21
CA MET A 1 -9.18 -21.06 45.88
C MET A 1 -7.85 -21.78 46.11
N LEU A 2 -6.77 -21.39 45.41
CA LEU A 2 -5.43 -21.90 45.72
C LEU A 2 -5.02 -21.40 47.12
N PRO A 3 -4.33 -22.21 47.94
CA PRO A 3 -3.87 -21.79 49.26
C PRO A 3 -2.94 -20.59 49.13
N ARG A 4 -3.25 -19.48 49.83
CA ARG A 4 -2.36 -18.31 49.89
C ARG A 4 -1.09 -18.70 50.64
N ILE A 5 0.03 -18.79 49.93
CA ILE A 5 1.35 -19.01 50.51
C ILE A 5 1.64 -17.90 51.53
N ASP A 6 2.12 -18.30 52.71
CA ASP A 6 2.60 -17.40 53.76
C ASP A 6 3.54 -16.33 53.16
N PRO A 7 3.30 -15.02 53.39
CA PRO A 7 4.15 -13.94 52.87
C PRO A 7 5.65 -14.17 53.09
N SER A 8 6.04 -14.80 54.20
CA SER A 8 7.43 -15.10 54.54
C SER A 8 8.07 -16.19 53.67
N ARG A 9 7.26 -17.05 53.05
CA ARG A 9 7.70 -18.18 52.21
C ARG A 9 7.65 -17.89 50.70
N ARG A 10 7.13 -16.72 50.28
CA ARG A 10 6.97 -16.36 48.86
C ARG A 10 8.30 -16.30 48.11
N LEU A 11 9.31 -15.64 48.68
CA LEU A 11 10.63 -15.54 48.06
C LEU A 11 11.30 -16.90 47.95
N SER A 12 11.17 -17.76 48.96
CA SER A 12 11.72 -19.12 48.93
C SER A 12 11.02 -20.00 47.89
N ALA A 13 9.68 -19.90 47.77
CA ALA A 13 8.94 -20.60 46.72
C ALA A 13 9.33 -20.11 45.32
N PHE A 14 9.55 -18.79 45.15
CA PHE A 14 10.04 -18.21 43.91
C PHE A 14 11.47 -18.67 43.57
N GLY A 15 12.38 -18.68 44.55
CA GLY A 15 13.73 -19.19 44.38
C GLY A 15 13.77 -20.67 44.00
N LEU A 16 12.88 -21.48 44.59
CA LEU A 16 12.72 -22.89 44.23
C LEU A 16 12.19 -23.05 42.80
N PHE A 17 11.22 -22.24 42.38
CA PHE A 17 10.74 -22.22 40.99
C PHE A 17 11.87 -21.92 40.00
N LEU A 18 12.70 -20.91 40.27
CA LEU A 18 13.87 -20.59 39.44
C LEU A 18 14.86 -21.75 39.38
N ALA A 19 15.18 -22.35 40.53
CA ALA A 19 16.12 -23.46 40.63
C ALA A 19 15.63 -24.71 39.88
N ILE A 20 14.37 -25.13 40.09
CA ILE A 20 13.77 -26.27 39.38
C ILE A 20 13.82 -26.04 37.87
N GLY A 21 13.49 -24.82 37.42
CA GLY A 21 13.58 -24.46 36.01
C GLY A 21 15.01 -24.56 35.45
N LEU A 22 16.04 -24.19 36.22
CA LEU A 22 17.45 -24.34 35.81
C LEU A 22 17.87 -25.80 35.71
N PHE A 23 17.44 -26.66 36.65
CA PHE A 23 17.74 -28.09 36.55
C PHE A 23 17.00 -28.75 35.37
N ALA A 24 15.77 -28.34 35.08
CA ALA A 24 15.08 -28.76 33.87
C ALA A 24 15.81 -28.29 32.59
N THR A 25 16.35 -27.07 32.62
CA THR A 25 17.19 -26.51 31.53
C THR A 25 18.47 -27.30 31.36
N LEU A 26 19.15 -27.63 32.46
CA LEU A 26 20.35 -28.47 32.47
C LEU A 26 20.06 -29.82 31.83
N PHE A 27 18.96 -30.46 32.22
CA PHE A 27 18.54 -31.73 31.65
C PHE A 27 18.26 -31.61 30.14
N ALA A 28 17.56 -30.57 29.69
CA ALA A 28 17.31 -30.32 28.27
C ALA A 28 18.61 -30.08 27.46
N VAL A 29 19.57 -29.35 28.02
CA VAL A 29 20.88 -29.14 27.40
C VAL A 29 21.64 -30.46 27.25
N LEU A 30 21.63 -31.32 28.27
CA LEU A 30 22.30 -32.62 28.26
C LEU A 30 21.57 -33.69 27.43
N ALA A 31 20.25 -33.60 27.29
CA ALA A 31 19.45 -34.58 26.53
C ALA A 31 19.52 -34.37 25.01
N SER A 32 19.93 -33.19 24.55
CA SER A 32 20.07 -32.92 23.12
C SER A 32 21.30 -33.63 22.53
N PRO A 33 21.20 -34.27 21.35
CA PRO A 33 22.32 -35.04 20.78
C PRO A 33 23.56 -34.17 20.53
N SER A 34 24.74 -34.74 20.71
CA SER A 34 26.04 -34.08 20.49
C SER A 34 26.59 -34.42 19.11
N ASP A 35 27.38 -33.52 18.53
CA ASP A 35 28.18 -33.82 17.35
C ASP A 35 29.28 -34.84 17.71
N PRO A 36 29.27 -36.06 17.14
CA PRO A 36 30.24 -37.10 17.46
C PRO A 36 31.69 -36.69 17.17
N LYS A 37 31.92 -35.75 16.23
CA LYS A 37 33.26 -35.30 15.87
C LYS A 37 33.90 -34.39 16.92
N ASN A 38 33.09 -33.74 17.75
CA ASN A 38 33.52 -32.73 18.71
C ASN A 38 33.30 -33.18 20.17
N SER A 39 33.05 -34.47 20.40
CA SER A 39 32.83 -35.02 21.74
C SER A 39 34.15 -35.18 22.49
N VAL A 40 34.22 -34.66 23.73
CA VAL A 40 35.41 -34.73 24.59
C VAL A 40 35.21 -35.75 25.72
N LEU A 41 34.11 -35.64 26.47
CA LEU A 41 33.84 -36.49 27.63
C LEU A 41 32.36 -36.86 27.71
N PHE A 42 32.05 -38.12 28.02
CA PHE A 42 30.68 -38.67 28.08
C PHE A 42 29.83 -38.44 26.82
N GLY A 43 30.48 -38.29 25.66
CA GLY A 43 29.80 -37.98 24.40
C GLY A 43 29.36 -36.52 24.26
N PHE A 44 29.80 -35.60 25.13
CA PHE A 44 29.47 -34.17 25.06
C PHE A 44 30.65 -33.33 24.57
N SER A 45 30.35 -32.22 23.88
CA SER A 45 31.36 -31.23 23.47
C SER A 45 31.80 -30.35 24.64
N LEU A 46 33.01 -29.78 24.56
CA LEU A 46 33.56 -28.88 25.59
C LEU A 46 32.63 -27.69 25.88
N GLU A 47 32.10 -27.06 24.82
CA GLU A 47 31.16 -25.94 24.96
C GLU A 47 29.89 -26.34 25.73
N ARG A 48 29.35 -27.53 25.47
CA ARG A 48 28.16 -28.03 26.18
C ARG A 48 28.47 -28.33 27.64
N MET A 49 29.66 -28.87 27.93
CA MET A 49 30.10 -29.09 29.32
C MET A 49 30.26 -27.77 30.08
N ILE A 50 30.82 -26.74 29.44
CA ILE A 50 30.94 -25.40 30.05
C ILE A 50 29.55 -24.80 30.32
N LEU A 51 28.64 -24.87 29.34
CA LEU A 51 27.27 -24.38 29.49
C LEU A 51 26.51 -25.13 30.59
N ALA A 52 26.56 -26.47 30.59
CA ALA A 52 25.94 -27.31 31.59
C ALA A 52 26.53 -27.07 32.99
N GLY A 53 27.86 -26.95 33.10
CA GLY A 53 28.54 -26.61 34.35
C GLY A 53 28.12 -25.24 34.88
N GLY A 54 28.00 -24.23 34.00
CA GLY A 54 27.50 -22.91 34.36
C GLY A 54 26.06 -22.95 34.89
N ILE A 55 25.17 -23.67 34.20
CA ILE A 55 23.75 -23.82 34.63
C ILE A 55 23.67 -24.58 35.97
N PHE A 56 24.45 -25.65 36.13
CA PHE A 56 24.48 -26.45 37.36
C PHE A 56 24.98 -25.64 38.56
N THR A 57 26.07 -24.92 38.41
CA THR A 57 26.63 -24.06 39.47
C THR A 57 25.65 -22.94 39.85
N LEU A 58 24.99 -22.30 38.88
CA LEU A 58 23.95 -21.32 39.13
C LEU A 58 22.73 -21.93 39.86
N GLY A 59 22.31 -23.13 39.45
CA GLY A 59 21.21 -23.88 40.07
C GLY A 59 21.49 -24.21 41.54
N ILE A 60 22.69 -24.70 41.87
CA ILE A 60 23.12 -24.95 43.25
C ILE A 60 23.20 -23.65 44.06
N ALA A 61 23.78 -22.59 43.50
CA ALA A 61 23.85 -21.30 44.17
C ALA A 61 22.46 -20.75 44.51
N LEU A 62 21.50 -20.88 43.60
CA LEU A 62 20.10 -20.50 43.84
C LEU A 62 19.42 -21.39 44.88
N LEU A 63 19.66 -22.70 44.88
CA LEU A 63 19.14 -23.59 45.94
C LEU A 63 19.71 -23.24 47.31
N PHE A 64 21.02 -22.99 47.40
CA PHE A 64 21.67 -22.60 48.64
C PHE A 64 21.14 -21.26 49.16
N LEU A 65 20.99 -20.26 48.28
CA LEU A 65 20.39 -18.97 48.61
C LEU A 65 18.94 -19.13 49.08
N THR A 66 18.14 -19.93 48.37
CA THR A 66 16.74 -20.24 48.69
C THR A 66 16.63 -20.91 50.06
N TRP A 67 17.50 -21.87 50.36
CA TRP A 67 17.56 -22.56 51.66
C TRP A 67 17.93 -21.62 52.80
N LYS A 68 18.92 -20.74 52.58
CA LYS A 68 19.34 -19.75 53.58
C LYS A 68 18.21 -18.75 53.89
N LEU A 69 17.52 -18.26 52.86
CA LEU A 69 16.39 -17.33 53.01
C LEU A 69 15.15 -18.01 53.63
N ALA A 70 14.92 -19.30 53.37
CA ALA A 70 13.85 -20.06 54.00
C ALA A 70 14.04 -20.23 55.52
N ARG A 71 15.29 -20.16 56.02
CA ARG A 71 15.62 -20.19 57.45
C ARG A 71 15.53 -18.84 58.15
N ASP A 72 15.39 -17.74 57.40
CA ASP A 72 15.32 -16.37 57.91
C ASP A 72 14.07 -15.64 57.36
N PRO A 73 12.89 -15.88 57.97
CA PRO A 73 11.61 -15.40 57.46
C PRO A 73 11.53 -13.87 57.35
N GLU A 74 12.14 -13.15 58.29
CA GLU A 74 12.14 -11.68 58.29
C GLU A 74 12.93 -11.10 57.13
N ARG A 75 14.16 -11.60 56.90
CA ARG A 75 14.97 -11.14 55.75
C ARG A 75 14.32 -11.53 54.42
N SER A 76 13.76 -12.74 54.33
CA SER A 76 13.01 -13.20 53.16
C SER A 76 11.88 -12.24 52.79
N GLN A 77 11.08 -11.83 53.78
CA GLN A 77 9.97 -10.91 53.57
C GLN A 77 10.45 -9.51 53.16
N ARG A 78 11.51 -8.97 53.78
CA ARG A 78 12.07 -7.65 53.41
C ARG A 78 12.57 -7.65 51.97
N PHE A 79 13.33 -8.67 51.56
CA PHE A 79 13.80 -8.78 50.18
C PHE A 79 12.66 -8.93 49.19
N TRP A 80 11.64 -9.73 49.51
CA TRP A 80 10.45 -9.85 48.67
C TRP A 80 9.76 -8.50 48.45
N LEU A 81 9.59 -7.71 49.51
CA LEU A 81 8.98 -6.38 49.41
C LEU A 81 9.81 -5.42 48.56
N VAL A 82 11.13 -5.35 48.78
CA VAL A 82 12.02 -4.51 47.96
C VAL A 82 11.97 -4.95 46.50
N PHE A 83 12.11 -6.24 46.23
CA PHE A 83 12.07 -6.82 44.89
C PHE A 83 10.76 -6.51 44.16
N THR A 84 9.63 -6.70 44.84
CA THR A 84 8.30 -6.51 44.25
C THR A 84 7.92 -5.05 44.05
N GLN A 85 8.35 -4.14 44.94
CA GLN A 85 8.04 -2.72 44.84
C GLN A 85 9.01 -1.92 43.96
N HIS A 86 10.23 -2.41 43.71
CA HIS A 86 11.22 -1.65 42.95
C HIS A 86 10.96 -1.65 41.44
N ASN A 87 10.81 -0.46 40.86
CA ASN A 87 10.47 -0.29 39.44
C ASN A 87 11.49 -0.92 38.46
N ALA A 88 12.78 -0.89 38.81
CA ALA A 88 13.81 -1.49 37.97
C ALA A 88 13.63 -3.01 37.80
N SER A 89 13.19 -3.74 38.84
CA SER A 89 12.99 -5.19 38.77
C SER A 89 12.04 -5.54 37.64
N LEU A 90 10.89 -4.85 37.58
CA LEU A 90 9.91 -5.11 36.55
C LEU A 90 10.43 -4.81 35.15
N PHE A 91 11.09 -3.66 34.94
CA PHE A 91 11.65 -3.34 33.62
C PHE A 91 12.68 -4.37 33.17
N ILE A 92 13.54 -4.83 34.09
CA ILE A 92 14.53 -5.87 33.81
C ILE A 92 13.83 -7.15 33.35
N PHE A 93 12.83 -7.65 34.09
CA PHE A 93 12.17 -8.91 33.70
C PHE A 93 11.31 -8.79 32.44
N VAL A 94 10.70 -7.62 32.19
CA VAL A 94 10.01 -7.34 30.93
C VAL A 94 11.00 -7.32 29.76
N ALA A 95 12.15 -6.66 29.93
CA ALA A 95 13.20 -6.62 28.92
C ALA A 95 13.78 -8.03 28.67
N VAL A 96 14.05 -8.79 29.73
CA VAL A 96 14.51 -10.19 29.63
C VAL A 96 13.49 -11.03 28.87
N PHE A 97 12.20 -10.94 29.21
CA PHE A 97 11.15 -11.65 28.49
C PHE A 97 11.11 -11.26 27.01
N LEU A 98 11.06 -9.96 26.68
CA LEU A 98 10.97 -9.49 25.30
C LEU A 98 12.21 -9.85 24.47
N LEU A 99 13.42 -9.68 25.02
CA LEU A 99 14.66 -10.02 24.33
C LEU A 99 14.77 -11.53 24.09
N CYS A 100 14.41 -12.36 25.08
CA CYS A 100 14.41 -13.81 24.90
C CYS A 100 13.31 -14.25 23.93
N TRP A 101 12.13 -13.64 23.99
CA TRP A 101 11.05 -13.90 23.02
C TRP A 101 11.51 -13.56 21.60
N ILE A 102 12.11 -12.39 21.38
CA ILE A 102 12.67 -12.00 20.08
C ILE A 102 13.71 -13.02 19.62
N ALA A 103 14.65 -13.41 20.49
CA ALA A 103 15.69 -14.38 20.14
C ALA A 103 15.13 -15.77 19.79
N LEU A 104 14.12 -16.24 20.52
CA LEU A 104 13.50 -17.57 20.31
C LEU A 104 12.68 -17.64 19.03
N PHE A 105 12.00 -16.55 18.65
CA PHE A 105 11.15 -16.48 17.47
C PHE A 105 11.83 -15.85 16.25
N MET A 106 13.12 -15.50 16.35
CA MET A 106 13.89 -15.06 15.20
C MET A 106 14.34 -16.27 14.38
N PRO A 107 13.98 -16.33 13.08
CA PRO A 107 14.28 -17.51 12.28
C PRO A 107 15.79 -17.64 12.01
N PRO A 108 16.31 -18.88 11.88
CA PRO A 108 17.76 -19.12 11.74
C PRO A 108 18.43 -18.35 10.61
N TYR A 109 17.75 -18.17 9.46
CA TYR A 109 18.32 -17.47 8.30
C TYR A 109 18.62 -15.99 8.58
N ARG A 110 17.87 -15.34 9.49
CA ARG A 110 18.14 -13.94 9.90
C ARG A 110 19.31 -13.81 10.86
N LEU A 111 19.62 -14.89 11.59
CA LEU A 111 20.72 -14.92 12.57
C LEU A 111 22.07 -15.23 11.91
N GLY A 112 22.09 -15.77 10.68
CA GLY A 112 23.32 -16.14 9.98
C GLY A 112 24.19 -17.06 10.83
N GLY A 113 25.46 -16.71 11.02
CA GLY A 113 26.40 -17.47 11.87
C GLY A 113 26.01 -17.55 13.35
N LEU A 114 25.10 -16.70 13.84
CA LEU A 114 24.60 -16.75 15.22
C LEU A 114 23.54 -17.84 15.44
N SER A 115 22.97 -18.40 14.38
CA SER A 115 21.90 -19.39 14.46
C SER A 115 22.28 -20.63 15.29
N GLY A 116 23.47 -21.19 15.06
CA GLY A 116 23.97 -22.34 15.81
C GLY A 116 24.14 -22.06 17.31
N TYR A 117 24.57 -20.84 17.67
CA TYR A 117 24.70 -20.43 19.07
C TYR A 117 23.32 -20.27 19.74
N ILE A 118 22.38 -19.60 19.08
CA ILE A 118 21.01 -19.43 19.59
C ILE A 118 20.30 -20.79 19.74
N GLN A 119 20.50 -21.71 18.80
CA GLN A 119 19.93 -23.06 18.89
C GLN A 119 20.48 -23.84 20.09
N ARG A 120 21.80 -23.76 20.36
CA ARG A 120 22.43 -24.36 21.56
C ARG A 120 21.96 -23.70 22.86
N LEU A 121 21.75 -22.38 22.85
CA LEU A 121 21.26 -21.61 24.00
C LEU A 121 19.74 -21.69 24.18
N SER A 122 19.00 -22.31 23.24
CA SER A 122 17.54 -22.31 23.23
C SER A 122 16.90 -22.81 24.54
N PRO A 123 17.39 -23.86 25.24
CA PRO A 123 16.79 -24.27 26.51
C PRO A 123 16.92 -23.17 27.58
N LEU A 124 18.06 -22.49 27.62
CA LEU A 124 18.32 -21.39 28.55
C LEU A 124 17.47 -20.15 28.22
N LEU A 125 17.34 -19.83 26.93
CA LEU A 125 16.49 -18.74 26.47
C LEU A 125 15.01 -19.00 26.79
N VAL A 126 14.52 -20.24 26.63
CA VAL A 126 13.17 -20.64 27.04
C VAL A 126 13.00 -20.46 28.54
N TRP A 127 13.96 -20.90 29.35
CA TRP A 127 13.90 -20.70 30.80
C TRP A 127 13.88 -19.22 31.18
N LEU A 128 14.73 -18.39 30.58
CA LEU A 128 14.74 -16.93 30.80
C LEU A 128 13.43 -16.27 30.35
N ALA A 129 12.86 -16.69 29.23
CA ALA A 129 11.58 -16.17 28.74
C ALA A 129 10.43 -16.54 29.69
N VAL A 130 10.33 -17.81 30.09
CA VAL A 130 9.28 -18.30 31.00
C VAL A 130 9.42 -17.67 32.38
N THR A 131 10.62 -17.64 32.94
CA THR A 131 10.86 -17.01 34.25
C THR A 131 10.68 -15.51 34.18
N GLY A 132 11.08 -14.84 33.10
CA GLY A 132 10.80 -13.43 32.85
C GLY A 132 9.31 -13.13 32.84
N ALA A 133 8.54 -13.86 32.03
CA ALA A 133 7.08 -13.71 31.96
C ALA A 133 6.40 -13.99 33.31
N ALA A 134 6.75 -15.10 33.97
CA ALA A 134 6.19 -15.47 35.27
C ALA A 134 6.52 -14.43 36.34
N THR A 135 7.77 -13.94 36.37
CA THR A 135 8.20 -12.91 37.32
C THR A 135 7.47 -11.60 37.06
N THR A 136 7.35 -11.17 35.80
CA THR A 136 6.53 -10.01 35.43
C THR A 136 5.09 -10.16 35.92
N ALA A 137 4.46 -11.32 35.71
CA ALA A 137 3.11 -11.58 36.20
C ALA A 137 3.00 -11.50 37.73
N ILE A 138 3.95 -12.10 38.46
CA ILE A 138 4.01 -12.04 39.93
C ILE A 138 4.17 -10.58 40.40
N LEU A 139 5.10 -9.83 39.81
CA LEU A 139 5.32 -8.43 40.14
C LEU A 139 4.06 -7.59 39.92
N LEU A 140 3.32 -7.82 38.84
CA LEU A 140 2.06 -7.13 38.57
C LEU A 140 0.97 -7.48 39.59
N LEU A 141 0.87 -8.76 39.98
CA LEU A 141 -0.10 -9.22 40.99
C LEU A 141 0.19 -8.63 42.37
N GLU A 142 1.45 -8.53 42.76
CA GLU A 142 1.88 -7.95 44.05
C GLU A 142 1.74 -6.41 44.06
N ARG A 143 1.87 -5.76 42.90
CA ARG A 143 1.72 -4.29 42.76
C ARG A 143 0.29 -3.81 42.64
N LYS A 144 -0.72 -4.68 42.66
CA LYS A 144 -2.10 -4.38 42.29
C LYS A 144 -2.69 -3.23 43.13
N LYS A 145 -2.49 -1.99 42.67
CA LYS A 145 -3.18 -0.80 43.18
C LYS A 145 -4.58 -0.81 42.58
N ALA A 146 -5.59 -0.95 43.44
CA ALA A 146 -6.99 -0.79 43.05
C ALA A 146 -7.24 0.69 42.69
N SER A 147 -6.99 1.08 41.45
CA SER A 147 -7.42 2.38 40.93
C SER A 147 -8.91 2.32 40.60
N SER A 148 -9.73 2.84 41.49
CA SER A 148 -11.21 2.89 41.38
C SER A 148 -11.68 3.66 40.13
N GLN A 149 -11.00 4.74 39.75
CA GLN A 149 -11.42 5.62 38.66
C GLN A 149 -11.14 5.06 37.24
N SER A 150 -10.18 4.11 37.11
CA SER A 150 -9.85 3.46 35.83
C SER A 150 -10.95 2.50 35.33
N GLN A 151 -11.75 1.95 36.26
CA GLN A 151 -12.65 0.84 35.97
C GLN A 151 -13.80 1.21 35.03
N THR A 152 -14.36 2.41 35.13
CA THR A 152 -15.49 2.83 34.29
C THR A 152 -15.07 3.03 32.83
N VAL A 153 -13.91 3.64 32.61
CA VAL A 153 -13.34 3.88 31.28
C VAL A 153 -13.00 2.56 30.59
N GLU A 154 -12.39 1.63 31.32
CA GLU A 154 -12.03 0.31 30.81
C GLU A 154 -13.26 -0.55 30.47
N ARG A 155 -14.34 -0.43 31.25
CA ARG A 155 -15.62 -1.09 30.94
C ARG A 155 -16.20 -0.63 29.61
N VAL A 156 -16.09 0.66 29.26
CA VAL A 156 -16.58 1.17 27.96
C VAL A 156 -15.79 0.53 26.82
N VAL A 157 -14.46 0.54 26.91
CA VAL A 157 -13.57 -0.07 25.91
C VAL A 157 -13.90 -1.55 25.74
N ILE A 158 -13.96 -2.32 26.83
CA ILE A 158 -14.24 -3.76 26.75
C ILE A 158 -15.63 -4.03 26.15
N LYS A 159 -16.67 -3.32 26.60
CA LYS A 159 -18.04 -3.52 26.08
C LYS A 159 -18.11 -3.24 24.57
N THR A 160 -17.54 -2.14 24.10
CA THR A 160 -17.56 -1.79 22.68
C THR A 160 -16.70 -2.73 21.86
N SER A 161 -15.54 -3.15 22.38
CA SER A 161 -14.71 -4.19 21.76
C SER A 161 -15.44 -5.53 21.63
N LEU A 162 -16.21 -5.95 22.63
CA LEU A 162 -17.03 -7.17 22.52
C LEU A 162 -18.10 -7.06 21.43
N ILE A 163 -18.67 -5.87 21.22
CA ILE A 163 -19.62 -5.64 20.11
C ILE A 163 -18.90 -5.77 18.76
N PHE A 164 -17.76 -5.10 18.57
CA PHE A 164 -16.96 -5.23 17.34
C PHE A 164 -16.54 -6.68 17.09
N LEU A 165 -16.08 -7.38 18.13
CA LEU A 165 -15.70 -8.78 18.04
C LEU A 165 -16.89 -9.66 17.67
N GLY A 166 -18.07 -9.42 18.27
CA GLY A 166 -19.30 -10.12 17.93
C GLY A 166 -19.68 -9.94 16.45
N VAL A 167 -19.54 -8.74 15.90
CA VAL A 167 -19.75 -8.47 14.47
C VAL A 167 -18.73 -9.23 13.61
N PHE A 168 -17.44 -9.17 13.95
CA PHE A 168 -16.40 -9.89 13.20
C PHE A 168 -16.60 -11.40 13.23
N LEU A 169 -16.96 -11.97 14.38
CA LEU A 169 -17.25 -13.40 14.51
C LEU A 169 -18.49 -13.78 13.70
N LEU A 170 -19.56 -12.98 13.75
CA LEU A 170 -20.77 -13.22 12.95
C LEU A 170 -20.45 -13.22 11.46
N LEU A 171 -19.76 -12.18 10.96
CA LEU A 171 -19.35 -12.09 9.56
C LEU A 171 -18.40 -13.22 9.17
N GLY A 172 -17.46 -13.58 10.05
CA GLY A 172 -16.53 -14.68 9.85
C GLY A 172 -17.24 -16.04 9.77
N VAL A 173 -18.21 -16.30 10.64
CA VAL A 173 -19.03 -17.53 10.60
C VAL A 173 -19.85 -17.59 9.32
N ILE A 174 -20.47 -16.49 8.90
CA ILE A 174 -21.22 -16.42 7.63
C ILE A 174 -20.28 -16.74 6.47
N ALA A 175 -19.10 -16.12 6.41
CA ALA A 175 -18.11 -16.41 5.37
C ALA A 175 -17.70 -17.89 5.41
N LEU A 176 -17.34 -18.42 6.58
CA LEU A 176 -16.88 -19.81 6.75
C LEU A 176 -17.93 -20.84 6.31
N ILE A 177 -19.21 -20.65 6.68
CA ILE A 177 -20.31 -21.55 6.32
C ILE A 177 -20.60 -21.48 4.82
N THR A 178 -20.68 -20.26 4.27
CA THR A 178 -21.07 -20.06 2.87
C THR A 178 -19.91 -20.34 1.90
N GLY A 179 -18.65 -20.15 2.31
CA GLY A 179 -17.50 -20.16 1.40
C GLY A 179 -17.33 -18.85 0.62
N ILE A 180 -18.21 -17.86 0.81
CA ILE A 180 -18.16 -16.55 0.15
C ILE A 180 -16.87 -15.82 0.55
N GLY A 181 -16.20 -15.25 -0.45
CA GLY A 181 -14.99 -14.45 -0.30
C GLY A 181 -13.69 -15.25 -0.24
N TYR A 182 -13.73 -16.59 -0.26
CA TYR A 182 -12.51 -17.39 -0.23
C TYR A 182 -12.44 -18.69 -1.03
N ARG A 183 -13.54 -19.41 -1.25
CA ARG A 183 -13.47 -20.73 -1.92
C ARG A 183 -13.45 -20.66 -3.44
N ASN A 184 -14.02 -19.60 -4.03
CA ASN A 184 -14.31 -19.55 -5.46
C ASN A 184 -13.72 -18.29 -6.09
N PRO A 185 -12.45 -18.35 -6.54
CA PRO A 185 -11.81 -17.24 -7.23
C PRO A 185 -12.49 -17.00 -8.60
N THR A 186 -12.75 -15.72 -8.90
CA THR A 186 -13.34 -15.26 -10.17
C THR A 186 -12.32 -14.42 -10.95
N GLU A 187 -12.68 -13.86 -12.11
CA GLU A 187 -11.80 -12.91 -12.80
C GLU A 187 -11.47 -11.69 -11.92
N TYR A 188 -10.27 -11.11 -12.09
CA TYR A 188 -9.78 -9.96 -11.29
C TYR A 188 -9.82 -10.21 -9.76
N TRP A 189 -9.55 -11.46 -9.38
CA TRP A 189 -9.39 -11.91 -8.00
C TRP A 189 -7.91 -12.03 -7.65
N TYR A 190 -7.44 -11.16 -6.76
CA TYR A 190 -6.03 -11.05 -6.38
C TYR A 190 -5.82 -11.38 -4.90
N GLY A 191 -4.58 -11.72 -4.53
CA GLY A 191 -4.25 -12.13 -3.16
C GLY A 191 -4.31 -11.01 -2.11
N ALA A 192 -3.79 -11.31 -0.92
CA ALA A 192 -3.71 -10.37 0.19
C ALA A 192 -2.85 -9.12 -0.09
N GLY A 193 -3.14 -8.05 0.64
CA GLY A 193 -2.38 -6.80 0.58
C GLY A 193 -0.97 -6.90 1.18
N VAL A 194 -0.27 -5.77 1.24
CA VAL A 194 1.11 -5.70 1.74
C VAL A 194 1.20 -6.20 3.19
N PRO A 195 2.07 -7.20 3.49
CA PRO A 195 2.17 -7.78 4.81
C PRO A 195 2.70 -6.79 5.86
N VAL A 196 2.15 -6.91 7.07
CA VAL A 196 2.66 -6.24 8.27
C VAL A 196 3.48 -7.25 9.08
N LEU A 197 4.75 -6.95 9.36
CA LEU A 197 5.65 -7.88 10.05
C LEU A 197 5.60 -7.73 11.57
N GLY A 198 5.70 -8.83 12.31
CA GLY A 198 5.60 -8.84 13.78
C GLY A 198 6.62 -7.93 14.50
N LEU A 199 7.88 -7.90 14.05
CA LEU A 199 8.90 -7.00 14.63
C LEU A 199 8.59 -5.52 14.37
N GLN A 200 8.02 -5.20 13.21
CA GLN A 200 7.66 -3.83 12.85
C GLN A 200 6.48 -3.35 13.70
N VAL A 201 5.52 -4.23 14.00
CA VAL A 201 4.45 -3.97 14.97
C VAL A 201 5.03 -3.68 16.36
N LEU A 202 5.92 -4.54 16.86
CA LEU A 202 6.53 -4.35 18.18
C LEU A 202 7.28 -3.01 18.26
N PHE A 203 8.10 -2.70 17.26
CA PHE A 203 8.82 -1.43 17.18
C PHE A 203 7.88 -0.21 17.18
N ALA A 204 6.82 -0.26 16.36
CA ALA A 204 5.82 0.79 16.29
C ALA A 204 5.09 1.00 17.62
N LEU A 205 4.71 -0.09 18.30
CA LEU A 205 4.07 -0.04 19.61
C LEU A 205 5.01 0.51 20.69
N ILE A 206 6.29 0.18 20.67
CA ILE A 206 7.30 0.75 21.57
C ILE A 206 7.42 2.26 21.34
N ALA A 207 7.50 2.70 20.09
CA ALA A 207 7.55 4.13 19.76
C ALA A 207 6.32 4.89 20.31
N GLY A 208 5.11 4.35 20.11
CA GLY A 208 3.89 4.92 20.68
C GLY A 208 3.86 4.89 22.22
N ALA A 209 4.38 3.82 22.84
CA ALA A 209 4.48 3.69 24.29
C ALA A 209 5.40 4.77 24.91
N LEU A 210 6.53 5.05 24.26
CA LEU A 210 7.44 6.12 24.66
C LEU A 210 6.73 7.47 24.61
N VAL A 211 6.01 7.77 23.51
CA VAL A 211 5.24 9.01 23.41
C VAL A 211 4.16 9.09 24.49
N PHE A 212 3.40 8.02 24.72
CA PHE A 212 2.39 7.97 25.79
C PHE A 212 2.98 8.27 27.18
N ARG A 213 4.22 7.80 27.45
CA ARG A 213 4.91 7.98 28.73
C ARG A 213 5.48 9.38 28.93
N PHE A 214 5.99 10.00 27.86
CA PHE A 214 6.75 11.26 27.92
C PHE A 214 5.96 12.49 27.47
N GLU A 215 4.91 12.34 26.65
CA GLU A 215 4.04 13.44 26.19
C GLU A 215 3.54 14.34 27.34
N PRO A 216 3.07 13.81 28.49
CA PRO A 216 2.60 14.65 29.59
C PRO A 216 3.67 15.57 30.19
N LYS A 217 4.96 15.25 30.00
CA LYS A 217 6.08 16.08 30.46
C LYS A 217 6.39 17.25 29.50
N ILE A 218 5.80 17.25 28.31
CA ILE A 218 5.96 18.31 27.32
C ILE A 218 5.00 19.46 27.68
N ALA A 219 5.56 20.66 27.86
CA ALA A 219 4.79 21.88 28.08
C ALA A 219 3.73 22.07 26.97
N GLU A 220 2.52 22.49 27.36
CA GLU A 220 1.37 22.54 26.44
C GLU A 220 1.63 23.41 25.20
N ASN A 221 2.28 24.57 25.38
CA ASN A 221 2.68 25.46 24.29
C ASN A 221 3.69 24.84 23.30
N ARG A 222 4.46 23.82 23.72
CA ARG A 222 5.44 23.10 22.87
C ARG A 222 4.84 21.90 22.16
N ARG A 223 3.61 21.49 22.47
CA ARG A 223 2.99 20.31 21.84
C ARG A 223 2.74 20.51 20.34
N GLY A 224 2.41 21.73 19.91
CA GLY A 224 2.27 22.04 18.48
C GLY A 224 3.59 21.87 17.70
N TRP A 225 4.71 22.31 18.28
CA TRP A 225 6.04 22.13 17.72
C TRP A 225 6.46 20.65 17.69
N PHE A 226 6.16 19.90 18.75
CA PHE A 226 6.37 18.45 18.77
C PHE A 226 5.64 17.78 17.60
N ASP A 227 4.38 18.16 17.36
CA ASP A 227 3.58 17.57 16.28
C ASP A 227 4.15 17.91 14.89
N ALA A 228 4.60 19.15 14.69
CA ALA A 228 5.24 19.57 13.44
C ALA A 228 6.58 18.86 13.22
N LEU A 229 7.44 18.79 14.25
CA LEU A 229 8.73 18.10 14.18
C LEU A 229 8.55 16.61 13.91
N PHE A 230 7.60 15.96 14.59
CA PHE A 230 7.36 14.54 14.39
C PHE A 230 6.77 14.27 13.00
N PHE A 231 5.85 15.10 12.52
CA PHE A 231 5.33 15.01 11.15
C PHE A 231 6.46 15.08 10.12
N VAL A 232 7.31 16.11 10.21
CA VAL A 232 8.44 16.30 9.27
C VAL A 232 9.49 15.21 9.42
N GLY A 233 9.84 14.82 10.65
CA GLY A 233 10.80 13.76 10.93
C GLY A 233 10.33 12.40 10.40
N LEU A 234 9.06 12.06 10.61
CA LEU A 234 8.47 10.82 10.08
C LEU A 234 8.44 10.83 8.55
N TRP A 235 8.08 11.96 7.93
CA TRP A 235 8.13 12.12 6.48
C TRP A 235 9.55 11.92 5.94
N ILE A 236 10.57 12.58 6.51
CA ILE A 236 11.96 12.47 6.07
C ILE A 236 12.47 11.03 6.21
N VAL A 237 12.21 10.37 7.34
CA VAL A 237 12.65 8.98 7.56
C VAL A 237 11.96 8.03 6.58
N ALA A 238 10.65 8.17 6.38
CA ALA A 238 9.91 7.34 5.41
C ALA A 238 10.37 7.62 3.98
N ALA A 239 10.59 8.89 3.61
CA ALA A 239 11.07 9.29 2.30
C ALA A 239 12.45 8.68 2.01
N TRP A 240 13.37 8.75 2.99
CA TRP A 240 14.68 8.14 2.88
C TRP A 240 14.60 6.61 2.72
N LEU A 241 13.79 5.93 3.54
CA LEU A 241 13.60 4.48 3.45
C LEU A 241 13.05 4.06 2.07
N TRP A 242 11.99 4.74 1.60
CA TRP A 242 11.30 4.34 0.38
C TRP A 242 12.09 4.73 -0.87
N ALA A 243 12.74 5.90 -0.89
CA ALA A 243 13.54 6.35 -2.03
C ALA A 243 14.81 5.53 -2.19
N ARG A 244 15.44 5.10 -1.09
CA ARG A 244 16.67 4.29 -1.10
C ARG A 244 16.43 2.85 -1.56
N GLU A 245 15.28 2.26 -1.22
CA GLU A 245 14.99 0.87 -1.58
C GLU A 245 15.01 0.69 -3.11
N PRO A 246 15.82 -0.22 -3.69
CA PRO A 246 15.93 -0.35 -5.14
C PRO A 246 14.59 -0.57 -5.85
N LEU A 247 14.47 -0.05 -7.06
CA LEU A 247 13.32 -0.34 -7.91
C LEU A 247 13.36 -1.82 -8.29
N ALA A 248 12.28 -2.56 -8.02
CA ALA A 248 12.22 -3.99 -8.27
C ALA A 248 11.33 -4.27 -9.50
N PRO A 249 11.81 -5.06 -10.49
CA PRO A 249 10.99 -5.49 -11.61
C PRO A 249 9.71 -6.19 -11.16
N ASN A 250 8.61 -5.87 -11.82
CA ASN A 250 7.29 -6.44 -11.58
C ASN A 250 6.40 -6.24 -12.81
N TYR A 251 5.14 -6.69 -12.77
CA TYR A 251 4.24 -6.57 -13.91
C TYR A 251 4.14 -5.15 -14.50
N PHE A 252 4.16 -4.09 -13.68
CA PHE A 252 3.99 -2.70 -14.14
C PHE A 252 5.31 -2.05 -14.60
N MET A 253 6.43 -2.74 -14.46
CA MET A 253 7.76 -2.33 -14.87
C MET A 253 8.61 -3.59 -15.10
N PRO A 254 8.29 -4.36 -16.14
CA PRO A 254 8.91 -5.66 -16.36
C PRO A 254 10.37 -5.49 -16.80
N ASP A 255 11.16 -6.50 -16.46
CA ASP A 255 12.53 -6.67 -16.93
C ASP A 255 12.68 -8.11 -17.43
N THR A 256 12.05 -8.40 -18.57
CA THR A 256 11.96 -9.75 -19.15
C THR A 256 13.16 -10.12 -20.02
N ALA A 257 13.96 -9.15 -20.43
CA ALA A 257 15.05 -9.32 -21.40
C ALA A 257 16.26 -8.40 -21.11
N ASP A 258 16.57 -8.17 -19.82
CA ASP A 258 17.64 -7.28 -19.35
C ASP A 258 17.54 -5.86 -19.94
N ASN A 259 16.30 -5.36 -20.05
CA ASN A 259 16.02 -4.05 -20.62
C ASN A 259 16.14 -2.97 -19.53
N VAL A 260 16.31 -1.71 -19.95
CA VAL A 260 16.09 -0.58 -19.04
C VAL A 260 14.65 -0.64 -18.53
N ILE A 261 14.49 -0.49 -17.21
CA ILE A 261 13.18 -0.52 -16.56
C ILE A 261 12.37 0.71 -17.01
N TYR A 262 11.28 0.44 -17.74
CA TYR A 262 10.32 1.43 -18.20
C TYR A 262 8.91 1.10 -17.70
N PRO A 263 8.02 2.10 -17.59
CA PRO A 263 6.65 1.87 -17.20
C PRO A 263 5.93 0.95 -18.20
N TYR A 264 4.98 0.17 -17.70
CA TYR A 264 4.19 -0.80 -18.47
C TYR A 264 2.72 -0.78 -18.06
N SER A 265 1.84 -1.22 -18.97
CA SER A 265 0.38 -1.27 -18.75
C SER A 265 -0.18 0.10 -18.32
N ASP A 266 -0.92 0.15 -17.21
CA ASP A 266 -1.49 1.40 -16.65
C ASP A 266 -0.41 2.47 -16.43
N GLY A 267 0.77 2.07 -15.92
CA GLY A 267 1.87 3.00 -15.67
C GLY A 267 2.37 3.68 -16.94
N ALA A 268 2.49 2.92 -18.04
CA ALA A 268 2.86 3.47 -19.34
C ALA A 268 1.81 4.46 -19.85
N THR A 269 0.52 4.19 -19.60
CA THR A 269 -0.57 5.08 -20.02
C THR A 269 -0.48 6.44 -19.30
N PHE A 270 -0.26 6.43 -17.98
CA PHE A 270 -0.14 7.67 -17.22
C PHE A 270 1.11 8.46 -17.59
N ASP A 271 2.26 7.77 -17.74
CA ASP A 271 3.53 8.42 -18.11
C ASP A 271 3.46 9.01 -19.51
N THR A 272 2.98 8.24 -20.50
CA THR A 272 2.78 8.73 -21.88
C THR A 272 1.83 9.93 -21.92
N GLY A 273 0.75 9.92 -21.14
CA GLY A 273 -0.15 11.06 -20.99
C GLY A 273 0.55 12.32 -20.51
N GLY A 274 1.52 12.19 -19.62
CA GLY A 274 2.37 13.29 -19.14
C GLY A 274 3.45 13.72 -20.13
N GLN A 275 4.01 12.77 -20.89
CA GLN A 275 5.04 13.00 -21.90
C GLN A 275 4.56 13.91 -23.06
N TYR A 276 3.27 13.83 -23.42
CA TYR A 276 2.69 14.74 -24.41
C TYR A 276 2.80 16.23 -24.00
N ALA A 277 2.67 16.54 -22.71
CA ALA A 277 2.83 17.92 -22.23
C ALA A 277 4.28 18.41 -22.38
N LEU A 278 5.27 17.51 -22.26
CA LEU A 278 6.70 17.83 -22.44
C LEU A 278 7.12 18.08 -23.90
N ILE A 279 6.23 17.78 -24.85
CA ILE A 279 6.41 18.09 -26.29
C ILE A 279 5.42 19.16 -26.75
N GLY A 280 4.77 19.86 -25.82
CA GLY A 280 3.86 20.97 -26.10
C GLY A 280 2.50 20.58 -26.67
N GLN A 281 2.10 19.30 -26.58
CA GLN A 281 0.81 18.81 -27.07
C GLN A 281 -0.27 18.76 -25.96
N GLY A 282 0.04 19.25 -24.76
CA GLY A 282 -0.82 19.15 -23.58
C GLY A 282 -0.90 17.73 -23.02
N LEU A 283 -1.62 17.53 -21.91
CA LEU A 283 -1.79 16.22 -21.31
C LEU A 283 -2.65 15.33 -22.21
N PHE A 284 -2.23 14.07 -22.38
CA PHE A 284 -2.89 13.08 -23.24
C PHE A 284 -3.14 13.59 -24.66
N ASN A 285 -2.17 14.29 -25.25
CA ASN A 285 -2.30 14.93 -26.56
C ASN A 285 -3.55 15.82 -26.67
N GLY A 286 -3.89 16.50 -25.59
CA GLY A 286 -5.04 17.37 -25.54
C GLY A 286 -6.39 16.68 -25.31
N GLN A 287 -6.42 15.35 -25.24
CA GLN A 287 -7.64 14.58 -24.99
C GLN A 287 -8.09 14.69 -23.53
N TYR A 288 -9.34 14.30 -23.28
CA TYR A 288 -9.84 14.15 -21.92
C TYR A 288 -9.36 12.83 -21.31
N PHE A 289 -8.94 12.89 -20.04
CA PHE A 289 -8.71 11.69 -19.23
C PHE A 289 -9.17 11.91 -17.79
N ASP A 290 -9.86 10.93 -17.22
CA ASP A 290 -10.53 11.04 -15.91
C ASP A 290 -9.54 11.04 -14.73
N ARG A 291 -8.35 10.47 -14.93
CA ARG A 291 -7.29 10.33 -13.89
C ARG A 291 -6.10 11.27 -14.15
N VAL A 292 -6.41 12.49 -14.58
CA VAL A 292 -5.42 13.46 -15.07
C VAL A 292 -4.39 13.90 -14.01
N LEU A 293 -4.79 13.99 -12.73
CA LEU A 293 -3.92 14.60 -11.70
C LEU A 293 -2.61 13.83 -11.58
N TYR A 294 -2.65 12.52 -11.79
CA TYR A 294 -1.47 11.69 -11.73
C TYR A 294 -0.51 11.90 -12.91
N SER A 295 -1.01 11.99 -14.15
CA SER A 295 -0.17 12.34 -15.31
C SER A 295 0.41 13.76 -15.20
N ALA A 296 -0.37 14.73 -14.72
CA ALA A 296 0.14 16.07 -14.47
C ALA A 296 1.30 16.05 -13.45
N PHE A 297 1.14 15.27 -12.37
CA PHE A 297 2.20 15.05 -11.39
C PHE A 297 3.46 14.42 -12.01
N LEU A 298 3.32 13.41 -12.86
CA LEU A 298 4.46 12.80 -13.58
C LEU A 298 5.15 13.81 -14.52
N THR A 299 4.40 14.66 -15.23
CA THR A 299 4.97 15.75 -16.04
C THR A 299 5.84 16.68 -15.20
N TYR A 300 5.38 17.10 -14.00
CA TYR A 300 6.21 17.90 -13.11
C TYR A 300 7.48 17.16 -12.67
N LEU A 301 7.39 15.87 -12.34
CA LEU A 301 8.59 15.08 -12.02
C LEU A 301 9.59 15.07 -13.18
N HIS A 302 9.11 14.89 -14.41
CA HIS A 302 9.97 14.94 -15.59
C HIS A 302 10.63 16.30 -15.84
N ILE A 303 9.89 17.40 -15.60
CA ILE A 303 10.42 18.76 -15.72
C ILE A 303 11.58 18.97 -14.75
N PHE A 304 11.46 18.51 -13.50
CA PHE A 304 12.45 18.78 -12.45
C PHE A 304 13.58 17.75 -12.39
N PHE A 305 13.35 16.49 -12.76
CA PHE A 305 14.29 15.38 -12.53
C PHE A 305 14.69 14.62 -13.80
N GLY A 306 14.18 15.03 -14.98
CA GLY A 306 14.56 14.43 -16.26
C GLY A 306 13.76 13.17 -16.61
N GLN A 307 14.40 12.24 -17.31
CA GLN A 307 13.71 11.10 -17.96
C GLN A 307 14.08 9.74 -17.37
N ASP A 308 14.99 9.70 -16.38
CA ASP A 308 15.40 8.46 -15.73
C ASP A 308 14.30 7.91 -14.84
N PHE A 309 13.73 6.77 -15.22
CA PHE A 309 12.60 6.16 -14.51
C PHE A 309 12.95 5.74 -13.07
N HIS A 310 14.20 5.34 -12.79
CA HIS A 310 14.61 4.99 -11.43
C HIS A 310 14.62 6.23 -10.51
N ILE A 311 15.14 7.34 -11.00
CA ILE A 311 15.15 8.62 -10.26
C ILE A 311 13.70 9.10 -10.05
N LEU A 312 12.87 9.07 -11.08
CA LEU A 312 11.47 9.51 -11.00
C LEU A 312 10.68 8.71 -9.96
N MET A 313 10.81 7.37 -9.96
CA MET A 313 10.14 6.53 -8.96
C MET A 313 10.70 6.73 -7.54
N ALA A 314 12.00 7.03 -7.38
CA ALA A 314 12.58 7.39 -6.09
C ALA A 314 12.05 8.71 -5.54
N VAL A 315 11.95 9.74 -6.38
CA VAL A 315 11.38 11.04 -6.00
C VAL A 315 9.89 10.91 -5.70
N GLN A 316 9.14 10.18 -6.53
CA GLN A 316 7.72 9.90 -6.27
C GLN A 316 7.54 9.26 -4.89
N ALA A 317 8.34 8.23 -4.57
CA ALA A 317 8.27 7.58 -3.27
C ALA A 317 8.58 8.53 -2.11
N ALA A 318 9.54 9.46 -2.28
CA ALA A 318 9.84 10.49 -1.28
C ALA A 318 8.67 11.47 -1.06
N VAL A 319 7.97 11.87 -2.12
CA VAL A 319 6.75 12.70 -2.02
C VAL A 319 5.62 11.92 -1.34
N TYR A 320 5.41 10.67 -1.75
CA TYR A 320 4.36 9.80 -1.20
C TYR A 320 4.58 9.41 0.26
N ALA A 321 5.80 9.51 0.77
CA ALA A 321 6.11 9.33 2.18
C ALA A 321 5.42 10.33 3.13
N VAL A 322 4.73 11.35 2.60
CA VAL A 322 3.81 12.17 3.40
C VAL A 322 2.67 11.33 4.00
N PHE A 323 2.36 10.17 3.40
CA PHE A 323 1.30 9.26 3.83
C PHE A 323 1.37 8.85 5.32
N PRO A 324 2.46 8.22 5.82
CA PRO A 324 2.58 7.89 7.25
C PRO A 324 2.51 9.12 8.17
N ALA A 325 2.97 10.28 7.71
CA ALA A 325 2.89 11.53 8.47
C ALA A 325 1.44 12.04 8.59
N VAL A 326 0.64 11.93 7.52
CA VAL A 326 -0.82 12.19 7.57
C VAL A 326 -1.52 11.21 8.49
N VAL A 327 -1.14 9.93 8.46
CA VAL A 327 -1.74 8.91 9.35
C VAL A 327 -1.36 9.16 10.82
N TYR A 328 -0.17 9.70 11.08
CA TYR A 328 0.17 10.19 12.42
C TYR A 328 -0.83 11.25 12.90
N LEU A 329 -1.17 12.23 12.07
CA LEU A 329 -2.19 13.23 12.40
C LEU A 329 -3.58 12.60 12.59
N LEU A 330 -3.96 11.62 11.76
CA LEU A 330 -5.22 10.89 11.92
C LEU A 330 -5.29 10.13 13.25
N GLY A 331 -4.25 9.41 13.63
CA GLY A 331 -4.20 8.68 14.90
C GLY A 331 -4.28 9.64 16.10
N ARG A 332 -3.65 10.81 15.99
CA ARG A 332 -3.77 11.90 16.96
C ARG A 332 -5.22 12.42 17.07
N GLU A 333 -5.88 12.63 15.94
CA GLU A 333 -7.28 13.09 15.92
C GLU A 333 -8.29 12.00 16.28
N LEU A 334 -7.98 10.72 16.14
CA LEU A 334 -8.92 9.65 16.50
C LEU A 334 -8.79 9.23 17.96
N HIS A 335 -7.59 9.26 18.51
CA HIS A 335 -7.34 8.74 19.86
C HIS A 335 -6.29 9.54 20.64
N SER A 336 -5.03 9.54 20.20
CA SER A 336 -3.91 10.15 20.91
C SER A 336 -2.66 10.27 20.03
N ARG A 337 -1.70 11.14 20.42
CA ARG A 337 -0.39 11.22 19.75
C ARG A 337 0.34 9.88 19.72
N ALA A 338 0.22 9.10 20.80
CA ALA A 338 0.76 7.75 20.87
C ALA A 338 0.19 6.82 19.78
N LEU A 339 -1.12 6.89 19.50
CA LEU A 339 -1.70 6.14 18.37
C LEU A 339 -1.17 6.67 17.05
N GLY A 340 -1.10 7.99 16.88
CA GLY A 340 -0.51 8.61 15.71
C GLY A 340 0.90 8.08 15.43
N VAL A 341 1.77 8.04 16.45
CA VAL A 341 3.14 7.57 16.33
C VAL A 341 3.18 6.08 15.99
N SER A 342 2.42 5.24 16.71
CA SER A 342 2.35 3.79 16.41
C SER A 342 1.90 3.54 14.97
N ALA A 343 0.79 4.14 14.54
CA ALA A 343 0.23 3.91 13.21
C ALA A 343 1.11 4.51 12.10
N GLY A 344 1.66 5.70 12.30
CA GLY A 344 2.54 6.36 11.33
C GLY A 344 3.85 5.59 11.11
N VAL A 345 4.51 5.15 12.20
CA VAL A 345 5.72 4.32 12.11
C VAL A 345 5.41 2.97 11.46
N LEU A 346 4.31 2.33 11.84
CA LEU A 346 3.90 1.05 11.25
C LEU A 346 3.68 1.17 9.73
N LEU A 347 3.00 2.23 9.28
CA LEU A 347 2.77 2.44 7.85
C LEU A 347 4.00 2.91 7.07
N ALA A 348 4.95 3.60 7.72
CA ALA A 348 6.26 3.87 7.11
C ALA A 348 6.99 2.55 6.81
N LEU A 349 7.01 1.63 7.75
CA LEU A 349 7.62 0.30 7.58
C LEU A 349 6.83 -0.59 6.61
N ARG A 350 5.50 -0.52 6.64
CA ARG A 350 4.64 -1.22 5.66
C ARG A 350 4.86 -0.71 4.24
N GLY A 351 5.03 0.60 4.04
CA GLY A 351 5.36 1.15 2.72
C GLY A 351 6.71 0.66 2.19
N TRP A 352 7.69 0.44 3.10
CA TRP A 352 8.95 -0.20 2.73
C TRP A 352 8.75 -1.66 2.32
N ASN A 353 7.94 -2.42 3.07
CA ASN A 353 7.54 -3.77 2.66
C ASN A 353 6.83 -3.79 1.31
N ALA A 354 6.05 -2.76 0.97
CA ALA A 354 5.33 -2.67 -0.30
C ALA A 354 6.28 -2.58 -1.50
N VAL A 355 7.37 -1.81 -1.37
CA VAL A 355 8.40 -1.71 -2.42
C VAL A 355 9.11 -3.05 -2.61
N ILE A 356 9.44 -3.75 -1.50
CA ILE A 356 10.10 -5.06 -1.56
C ILE A 356 9.17 -6.14 -2.11
N ALA A 357 7.91 -6.16 -1.68
CA ALA A 357 6.93 -7.18 -2.03
C ALA A 357 6.37 -7.02 -3.45
N ALA A 358 6.54 -5.85 -4.07
CA ALA A 358 6.08 -5.52 -5.42
C ALA A 358 6.44 -6.55 -6.50
N LYS A 359 7.60 -7.21 -6.37
CA LYS A 359 8.06 -8.28 -7.27
C LYS A 359 7.34 -9.62 -7.10
N TRP A 360 6.52 -9.77 -6.06
CA TRP A 360 5.99 -11.07 -5.62
C TRP A 360 4.48 -11.13 -5.51
N ILE A 361 3.84 -10.00 -5.24
CA ILE A 361 2.40 -9.87 -5.04
C ILE A 361 1.84 -8.73 -5.88
N ASP A 362 0.59 -8.89 -6.31
CA ASP A 362 -0.15 -7.84 -7.00
C ASP A 362 -0.50 -6.75 -6.00
N THR A 363 0.31 -5.69 -5.93
CA THR A 363 0.08 -4.58 -5.00
C THR A 363 0.35 -3.23 -5.66
N ALA A 364 0.05 -2.15 -4.95
CA ALA A 364 0.44 -0.81 -5.32
C ALA A 364 1.46 -0.29 -4.32
N SER A 365 2.70 -0.09 -4.78
CA SER A 365 3.79 0.42 -3.96
C SER A 365 4.05 1.91 -4.23
N PRO A 366 4.76 2.61 -3.31
CA PRO A 366 5.17 4.00 -3.53
C PRO A 366 6.03 4.23 -4.78
N LYS A 367 6.71 3.17 -5.27
CA LYS A 367 7.60 3.18 -6.44
C LYS A 367 6.96 2.65 -7.73
N MET A 368 5.65 2.47 -7.74
CA MET A 368 4.90 2.07 -8.94
C MET A 368 4.17 3.26 -9.54
N ALA A 369 4.16 3.32 -10.87
CA ALA A 369 3.47 4.37 -11.59
C ALA A 369 1.94 4.16 -11.63
N LEU A 370 1.30 4.10 -10.46
CA LEU A 370 -0.12 3.71 -10.30
C LEU A 370 -0.91 4.75 -9.50
N THR A 371 -2.22 4.77 -9.71
CA THR A 371 -3.14 5.69 -9.02
C THR A 371 -3.61 5.20 -7.65
N ASP A 372 -3.44 3.92 -7.33
CA ASP A 372 -3.96 3.32 -6.10
C ASP A 372 -3.28 3.89 -4.83
N PHE A 373 -1.95 4.00 -4.83
CA PHE A 373 -1.19 4.55 -3.69
C PHE A 373 -1.47 6.05 -3.44
N PRO A 374 -1.43 6.95 -4.44
CA PRO A 374 -1.83 8.35 -4.22
C PRO A 374 -3.31 8.50 -3.85
N THR A 375 -4.19 7.58 -4.25
CA THR A 375 -5.58 7.55 -3.76
C THR A 375 -5.61 7.29 -2.25
N ALA A 376 -4.75 6.43 -1.70
CA ALA A 376 -4.65 6.21 -0.25
C ALA A 376 -4.30 7.51 0.50
N ILE A 377 -3.38 8.30 -0.06
CA ILE A 377 -3.00 9.63 0.47
C ILE A 377 -4.21 10.57 0.43
N GLY A 378 -4.87 10.66 -0.72
CA GLY A 378 -6.06 11.49 -0.92
C GLY A 378 -7.18 11.19 0.08
N ILE A 379 -7.51 9.90 0.27
CA ILE A 379 -8.50 9.44 1.24
C ILE A 379 -8.08 9.76 2.67
N ALA A 380 -6.80 9.59 3.03
CA ALA A 380 -6.30 9.91 4.36
C ALA A 380 -6.38 11.41 4.66
N VAL A 381 -6.03 12.27 3.70
CA VAL A 381 -6.13 13.73 3.84
C VAL A 381 -7.60 14.17 3.91
N PHE A 382 -8.46 13.59 3.08
CA PHE A 382 -9.91 13.83 3.11
C PHE A 382 -10.49 13.51 4.50
N LEU A 383 -10.22 12.30 5.00
CA LEU A 383 -10.65 11.88 6.34
C LEU A 383 -10.08 12.79 7.44
N LEU A 384 -8.82 13.24 7.32
CA LEU A 384 -8.20 14.13 8.31
C LEU A 384 -8.95 15.45 8.41
N PHE A 385 -9.31 16.05 7.27
CA PHE A 385 -10.05 17.31 7.26
C PHE A 385 -11.49 17.15 7.76
N LEU A 386 -12.15 16.04 7.45
CA LEU A 386 -13.46 15.73 8.03
C LEU A 386 -13.38 15.62 9.56
N LEU A 387 -12.40 14.90 10.10
CA LEU A 387 -12.22 14.75 11.55
C LEU A 387 -11.87 16.07 12.24
N LYS A 388 -10.97 16.87 11.64
CA LYS A 388 -10.63 18.21 12.15
C LYS A 388 -11.86 19.12 12.19
N TRP A 389 -12.67 19.10 11.13
CA TRP A 389 -13.92 19.85 11.11
C TRP A 389 -14.91 19.34 12.16
N SER A 390 -15.10 18.02 12.29
CA SER A 390 -16.02 17.44 13.26
C SER A 390 -15.66 17.79 14.71
N ARG A 391 -14.37 18.02 15.00
CA ARG A 391 -13.89 18.48 16.31
C ARG A 391 -13.98 19.99 16.51
N GLU A 392 -13.79 20.76 15.46
CA GLU A 392 -13.87 22.22 15.48
C GLU A 392 -14.87 22.75 14.43
N PRO A 393 -16.19 22.55 14.60
CA PRO A 393 -17.17 22.85 13.53
C PRO A 393 -17.24 24.33 13.15
N ALA A 394 -16.75 25.21 14.04
CA ALA A 394 -16.61 26.65 13.80
C ALA A 394 -15.56 27.00 12.73
N ARG A 395 -14.61 26.10 12.43
CA ARG A 395 -13.58 26.29 11.40
C ARG A 395 -14.02 25.67 10.08
N ILE A 396 -14.88 26.39 9.35
CA ILE A 396 -15.44 25.96 8.07
C ILE A 396 -14.40 25.67 6.98
N ASN A 397 -13.22 26.27 7.09
CA ASN A 397 -12.11 26.07 6.14
C ASN A 397 -11.72 24.60 5.99
N HIS A 398 -11.87 23.80 7.06
CA HIS A 398 -11.61 22.36 7.00
C HIS A 398 -12.59 21.63 6.06
N LEU A 399 -13.85 22.06 5.93
CA LEU A 399 -14.79 21.49 4.97
C LEU A 399 -14.40 21.82 3.54
N ILE A 400 -13.92 23.03 3.29
CA ILE A 400 -13.43 23.42 1.96
C ILE A 400 -12.21 22.58 1.58
N TRP A 401 -11.27 22.38 2.52
CA TRP A 401 -10.15 21.47 2.32
C TRP A 401 -10.56 20.00 2.16
N ALA A 402 -11.60 19.53 2.88
CA ALA A 402 -12.16 18.21 2.66
C ALA A 402 -12.75 18.09 1.24
N GLY A 403 -13.51 19.08 0.78
CA GLY A 403 -14.03 19.14 -0.59
C GLY A 403 -12.92 19.14 -1.64
N ALA A 404 -11.89 19.97 -1.43
CA ALA A 404 -10.75 20.08 -2.33
C ALA A 404 -9.93 18.78 -2.39
N SER A 405 -9.60 18.19 -1.24
CA SER A 405 -8.88 16.91 -1.19
C SER A 405 -9.70 15.78 -1.83
N PHE A 406 -11.02 15.77 -1.65
CA PHE A 406 -11.92 14.85 -2.34
C PHE A 406 -11.91 15.07 -3.86
N GLY A 407 -11.99 16.32 -4.34
CA GLY A 407 -11.91 16.66 -5.77
C GLY A 407 -10.57 16.25 -6.42
N LEU A 408 -9.45 16.48 -5.74
CA LEU A 408 -8.13 15.99 -6.18
C LEU A 408 -8.10 14.46 -6.22
N THR A 409 -8.63 13.79 -5.20
CA THR A 409 -8.68 12.32 -5.15
C THR A 409 -9.54 11.76 -6.29
N LEU A 410 -10.64 12.42 -6.63
CA LEU A 410 -11.50 12.04 -7.75
C LEU A 410 -10.74 12.11 -9.10
N MET A 411 -9.87 13.11 -9.27
CA MET A 411 -8.99 13.28 -10.44
C MET A 411 -7.77 12.34 -10.46
N VAL A 412 -7.53 11.59 -9.38
CA VAL A 412 -6.58 10.47 -9.35
C VAL A 412 -7.30 9.18 -9.64
N ARG A 413 -8.50 9.00 -9.06
CA ARG A 413 -9.27 7.77 -9.20
C ARG A 413 -10.77 7.99 -8.95
N THR A 414 -11.56 7.68 -9.96
CA THR A 414 -13.02 7.81 -9.98
C THR A 414 -13.75 6.95 -8.95
N HIS A 415 -13.13 5.85 -8.50
CA HIS A 415 -13.69 4.97 -7.48
C HIS A 415 -13.93 5.68 -6.13
N ALA A 416 -13.23 6.79 -5.87
CA ALA A 416 -13.46 7.59 -4.68
C ALA A 416 -14.84 8.27 -4.66
N LEU A 417 -15.56 8.35 -5.79
CA LEU A 417 -16.84 9.07 -5.90
C LEU A 417 -17.88 8.63 -4.86
N THR A 418 -17.91 7.35 -4.50
CA THR A 418 -18.86 6.78 -3.53
C THR A 418 -18.59 7.18 -2.08
N LEU A 419 -17.43 7.76 -1.77
CA LEU A 419 -17.11 8.24 -0.44
C LEU A 419 -17.97 9.46 -0.05
N LEU A 420 -18.28 10.34 -1.01
CA LEU A 420 -19.06 11.55 -0.75
C LEU A 420 -20.48 11.26 -0.23
N PRO A 421 -21.33 10.44 -0.90
CA PRO A 421 -22.67 10.16 -0.39
C PRO A 421 -22.63 9.50 1.00
N VAL A 422 -21.64 8.64 1.26
CA VAL A 422 -21.46 8.01 2.58
C VAL A 422 -21.17 9.06 3.65
N VAL A 423 -20.31 10.04 3.37
CA VAL A 423 -20.03 11.16 4.28
C VAL A 423 -21.27 12.04 4.51
N LEU A 424 -22.00 12.34 3.44
CA LEU A 424 -23.21 13.17 3.49
C LEU A 424 -24.37 12.51 4.25
N VAL A 425 -24.41 11.17 4.33
CA VAL A 425 -25.38 10.44 5.16
C VAL A 425 -24.84 10.26 6.58
N PHE A 426 -23.58 9.87 6.72
CA PHE A 426 -22.99 9.53 8.01
C PHE A 426 -22.87 10.74 8.95
N LEU A 427 -22.31 11.87 8.49
CA LEU A 427 -22.04 13.01 9.38
C LEU A 427 -23.33 13.61 10.00
N PRO A 428 -24.43 13.81 9.25
CA PRO A 428 -25.68 14.26 9.84
C PRO A 428 -26.21 13.35 10.94
N LEU A 429 -26.11 12.02 10.75
CA LEU A 429 -26.56 11.03 11.72
C LEU A 429 -25.63 10.97 12.94
N ALA A 430 -24.33 10.90 12.71
CA ALA A 430 -23.32 10.76 13.76
C ALA A 430 -23.24 11.98 14.68
N MET A 431 -23.46 13.18 14.14
CA MET A 431 -23.40 14.46 14.87
C MET A 431 -24.78 15.05 15.18
N ARG A 432 -25.88 14.38 14.78
CA ARG A 432 -27.27 14.83 14.99
C ARG A 432 -27.52 16.24 14.46
N LEU A 433 -27.13 16.47 13.21
CA LEU A 433 -27.18 17.80 12.57
C LEU A 433 -28.59 18.19 12.15
N ARG A 434 -28.91 19.48 12.22
CA ARG A 434 -30.16 20.04 11.68
C ARG A 434 -30.07 20.19 10.16
N TRP A 435 -31.21 20.11 9.46
CA TRP A 435 -31.24 20.24 7.99
C TRP A 435 -30.46 21.44 7.43
N LYS A 436 -30.61 22.63 8.03
CA LYS A 436 -29.84 23.84 7.63
C LYS A 436 -28.32 23.64 7.73
N GLN A 437 -27.85 22.90 8.73
CA GLN A 437 -26.43 22.60 8.91
C GLN A 437 -25.96 21.57 7.89
N VAL A 438 -26.79 20.56 7.60
CA VAL A 438 -26.51 19.57 6.54
C VAL A 438 -26.32 20.28 5.20
N VAL A 439 -27.26 21.15 4.82
CA VAL A 439 -27.16 21.94 3.59
C VAL A 439 -25.87 22.75 3.56
N LEU A 440 -25.54 23.48 4.63
CA LEU A 440 -24.32 24.28 4.70
C LEU A 440 -23.04 23.42 4.53
N ILE A 441 -22.97 22.26 5.19
CA ILE A 441 -21.82 21.36 5.10
C ILE A 441 -21.67 20.83 3.69
N THR A 442 -22.77 20.36 3.09
CA THR A 442 -22.82 19.90 1.71
C THR A 442 -22.37 21.01 0.76
N CYS A 443 -22.88 22.24 0.92
CA CYS A 443 -22.46 23.39 0.10
C CYS A 443 -20.97 23.68 0.22
N LEU A 444 -20.39 23.67 1.43
CA LEU A 444 -18.96 23.95 1.62
C LEU A 444 -18.05 22.84 1.07
N LEU A 445 -18.46 21.57 1.20
CA LEU A 445 -17.78 20.43 0.59
C LEU A 445 -17.81 20.52 -0.95
N ILE A 446 -19.00 20.75 -1.51
CA ILE A 446 -19.16 20.92 -2.96
C ILE A 446 -18.39 22.13 -3.45
N LEU A 447 -18.39 23.24 -2.71
CA LEU A 447 -17.63 24.45 -3.08
C LEU A 447 -16.12 24.17 -3.14
N GLY A 448 -15.57 23.43 -2.17
CA GLY A 448 -14.16 23.02 -2.21
C GLY A 448 -13.84 22.09 -3.37
N LEU A 449 -14.73 21.12 -3.67
CA LEU A 449 -14.59 20.22 -4.81
C LEU A 449 -14.62 21.02 -6.13
N LEU A 450 -15.64 21.84 -6.33
CA LEU A 450 -15.78 22.63 -7.55
C LEU A 450 -14.61 23.60 -7.70
N ALA A 451 -14.17 24.28 -6.63
CA ALA A 451 -13.04 25.20 -6.71
C ALA A 451 -11.76 24.53 -7.19
N VAL A 452 -11.47 23.29 -6.77
CA VAL A 452 -10.25 22.59 -7.20
C VAL A 452 -10.36 21.98 -8.60
N THR A 453 -11.55 21.53 -9.01
CA THR A 453 -11.76 20.91 -10.33
C THR A 453 -12.05 21.94 -11.42
N LEU A 454 -12.47 23.15 -11.06
CA LEU A 454 -12.92 24.19 -12.00
C LEU A 454 -11.87 24.52 -13.08
N PRO A 455 -10.56 24.68 -12.78
CA PRO A 455 -9.58 24.99 -13.82
C PRO A 455 -9.48 23.89 -14.90
N TRP A 456 -9.50 22.62 -14.48
CA TRP A 456 -9.51 21.49 -15.40
C TRP A 456 -10.83 21.39 -16.17
N GLU A 457 -11.95 21.67 -15.51
CA GLU A 457 -13.27 21.72 -16.16
C GLU A 457 -13.34 22.80 -17.24
N ILE A 458 -12.86 24.02 -16.98
CA ILE A 458 -12.80 25.11 -17.96
C ILE A 458 -11.98 24.68 -19.18
N ARG A 459 -10.81 24.07 -18.97
CA ARG A 459 -9.95 23.54 -20.05
C ARG A 459 -10.67 22.47 -20.87
N ASN A 460 -11.47 21.61 -20.25
CA ASN A 460 -12.14 20.52 -20.96
C ASN A 460 -13.42 20.98 -21.67
N GLN A 461 -14.18 21.91 -21.08
CA GLN A 461 -15.32 22.53 -21.75
C GLN A 461 -14.90 23.30 -23.00
N SER A 462 -13.76 24.01 -22.96
CA SER A 462 -13.23 24.69 -24.16
C SER A 462 -12.81 23.71 -25.27
N ARG A 463 -12.61 22.44 -24.94
CA ARG A 463 -12.32 21.33 -25.87
C ARG A 463 -13.54 20.46 -26.19
N GLY A 464 -14.74 20.84 -25.73
CA GLY A 464 -15.99 20.17 -26.06
C GLY A 464 -16.34 18.92 -25.23
N ILE A 465 -15.58 18.58 -24.19
CA ILE A 465 -15.81 17.36 -23.38
C ILE A 465 -15.87 17.71 -21.89
N PRO A 466 -17.03 18.01 -21.31
CA PRO A 466 -17.14 18.34 -19.88
C PRO A 466 -16.65 17.18 -18.99
N MET A 467 -15.88 17.49 -17.94
CA MET A 467 -15.29 16.51 -17.05
C MET A 467 -16.34 15.67 -16.32
N PHE A 468 -17.38 16.32 -15.80
CA PHE A 468 -18.43 15.63 -15.04
C PHE A 468 -19.27 14.70 -15.92
N TYR A 469 -19.45 15.04 -17.21
CA TYR A 469 -20.09 14.17 -18.18
C TYR A 469 -19.30 12.87 -18.37
N MET A 470 -17.97 12.95 -18.41
CA MET A 470 -17.13 11.76 -18.59
C MET A 470 -17.19 10.80 -17.39
N TYR A 471 -17.33 11.31 -16.16
CA TYR A 471 -17.58 10.45 -15.00
C TYR A 471 -18.93 9.71 -15.10
N TYR A 472 -19.96 10.38 -15.59
CA TYR A 472 -21.25 9.73 -15.89
C TYR A 472 -21.10 8.66 -16.97
N SER A 473 -20.41 8.96 -18.09
CA SER A 473 -20.17 8.01 -19.17
C SER A 473 -19.42 6.75 -18.70
N ARG A 474 -18.51 6.86 -17.73
CA ARG A 474 -17.81 5.72 -17.13
C ARG A 474 -18.75 4.80 -16.35
N ILE A 475 -19.71 5.37 -15.63
CA ILE A 475 -20.75 4.59 -14.93
C ILE A 475 -21.60 3.86 -15.97
N GLU A 476 -21.98 4.54 -17.06
CA GLU A 476 -22.72 3.95 -18.17
C GLU A 476 -21.96 2.79 -18.82
N LEU A 477 -20.67 2.98 -19.12
CA LEU A 477 -19.78 1.94 -19.65
C LEU A 477 -19.70 0.73 -18.70
N LEU A 478 -19.62 0.95 -17.39
CA LEU A 478 -19.61 -0.13 -16.41
C LEU A 478 -20.94 -0.90 -16.44
N LEU A 479 -22.08 -0.20 -16.42
CA LEU A 479 -23.42 -0.81 -16.53
C LEU A 479 -23.60 -1.58 -17.85
N ARG A 480 -23.03 -1.09 -18.95
CA ARG A 480 -23.09 -1.76 -20.26
C ARG A 480 -22.18 -2.98 -20.32
N TYR A 481 -20.88 -2.83 -20.08
CA TYR A 481 -19.89 -3.88 -20.29
C TYR A 481 -19.86 -4.95 -19.20
N ARG A 482 -20.17 -4.59 -17.94
CA ARG A 482 -20.16 -5.53 -16.82
C ARG A 482 -21.55 -6.09 -16.48
N TYR A 483 -22.61 -5.29 -16.70
CA TYR A 483 -23.97 -5.65 -16.29
C TYR A 483 -24.92 -5.94 -17.47
N GLY A 484 -24.63 -5.47 -18.69
CA GLY A 484 -25.47 -5.68 -19.87
C GLY A 484 -26.80 -4.93 -19.86
N ILE A 485 -26.91 -3.81 -19.12
CA ILE A 485 -28.21 -3.15 -18.81
C ILE A 485 -28.62 -2.08 -19.84
N LEU A 486 -27.74 -1.62 -20.73
CA LEU A 486 -28.00 -0.49 -21.63
C LEU A 486 -27.65 -0.83 -23.09
N GLU A 487 -28.66 -1.14 -23.91
CA GLU A 487 -28.50 -1.46 -25.34
C GLU A 487 -28.78 -0.28 -26.30
N GLU A 488 -29.46 0.80 -25.87
CA GLU A 488 -30.05 1.78 -26.83
C GLU A 488 -29.65 3.27 -26.68
N ALA A 489 -28.57 3.62 -25.97
CA ALA A 489 -28.11 5.02 -25.95
C ALA A 489 -27.03 5.29 -27.02
N SER A 490 -27.40 6.07 -28.05
CA SER A 490 -26.49 6.58 -29.08
C SER A 490 -25.49 7.57 -28.49
N LEU A 491 -24.26 7.14 -28.25
CA LEU A 491 -23.11 8.03 -28.06
C LEU A 491 -22.46 8.31 -29.42
N PRO A 492 -21.89 9.51 -29.66
CA PRO A 492 -21.17 9.81 -30.89
C PRO A 492 -19.94 8.89 -31.04
N PRO A 493 -19.46 8.63 -32.28
CA PRO A 493 -18.44 7.62 -32.53
C PRO A 493 -17.12 8.03 -31.86
N GLN A 494 -16.65 7.18 -30.93
CA GLN A 494 -15.31 7.31 -30.37
C GLN A 494 -14.30 6.61 -31.30
N GLU A 495 -13.70 7.37 -32.20
CA GLU A 495 -12.37 7.01 -32.73
C GLU A 495 -11.32 7.39 -31.68
N MET A 496 -11.12 6.49 -30.71
CA MET A 496 -9.91 6.45 -29.91
C MET A 496 -9.44 5.00 -29.84
N GLY A 497 -8.18 4.81 -30.22
CA GLY A 497 -7.49 3.52 -30.23
C GLY A 497 -7.62 2.80 -28.89
N ALA A 498 -7.89 1.51 -29.00
CA ALA A 498 -8.06 0.51 -27.93
C ALA A 498 -9.35 0.60 -27.10
N ALA A 499 -10.50 0.63 -27.78
CA ALA A 499 -11.54 -0.40 -27.62
C ALA A 499 -12.68 -0.11 -28.61
N GLN A 500 -12.80 -0.91 -29.66
CA GLN A 500 -13.95 -0.85 -30.58
C GLN A 500 -14.62 -2.23 -30.72
N PRO A 501 -15.92 -2.22 -31.07
CA PRO A 501 -16.95 -3.10 -30.53
C PRO A 501 -16.98 -4.45 -31.24
N GLY A 502 -17.20 -5.52 -30.47
CA GLY A 502 -17.35 -6.85 -31.04
C GLY A 502 -17.59 -7.92 -29.98
N ILE A 503 -18.86 -8.32 -29.86
CA ILE A 503 -19.39 -9.49 -29.12
C ILE A 503 -19.42 -9.31 -27.59
N PHE A 504 -20.60 -9.55 -26.99
CA PHE A 504 -20.84 -9.49 -25.55
C PHE A 504 -19.70 -10.19 -24.77
N PRO A 505 -19.05 -9.51 -23.80
CA PRO A 505 -18.01 -10.13 -22.98
C PRO A 505 -18.51 -11.43 -22.32
N ARG A 506 -19.79 -11.48 -21.95
CA ARG A 506 -20.44 -12.61 -21.27
C ARG A 506 -20.48 -13.91 -22.10
N GLU A 507 -20.61 -13.81 -23.43
CA GLU A 507 -20.68 -14.98 -24.33
C GLU A 507 -19.27 -15.50 -24.71
N ARG A 508 -18.30 -14.61 -24.96
CA ARG A 508 -16.89 -15.01 -25.08
C ARG A 508 -16.29 -15.51 -23.77
N LEU A 509 -16.74 -15.01 -22.61
CA LEU A 509 -16.33 -15.47 -21.28
C LEU A 509 -16.74 -16.93 -21.04
N ARG A 510 -17.97 -17.30 -21.40
CA ARG A 510 -18.44 -18.69 -21.33
C ARG A 510 -17.62 -19.61 -22.25
N LEU A 511 -17.29 -19.16 -23.45
CA LEU A 511 -16.59 -19.97 -24.46
C LEU A 511 -15.09 -20.13 -24.21
N LYS A 512 -14.41 -19.19 -23.54
CA LYS A 512 -12.96 -19.29 -23.23
C LYS A 512 -12.64 -20.14 -22.00
N PHE A 513 -13.56 -20.26 -21.05
CA PHE A 513 -13.36 -21.02 -19.80
C PHE A 513 -14.16 -22.34 -19.72
N ALA A 514 -14.91 -22.69 -20.78
CA ALA A 514 -15.57 -23.99 -20.90
C ALA A 514 -14.60 -25.21 -20.88
N GLY A 515 -13.28 -24.98 -20.87
CA GLY A 515 -12.27 -26.04 -20.80
C GLY A 515 -11.79 -26.42 -19.38
N ALA A 516 -12.07 -25.62 -18.34
CA ALA A 516 -11.60 -25.94 -16.98
C ALA A 516 -12.32 -25.14 -15.89
N ALA A 517 -13.41 -25.68 -15.35
CA ALA A 517 -13.77 -25.72 -13.92
C ALA A 517 -15.28 -25.99 -13.73
N GLU A 518 -15.56 -26.69 -12.63
CA GLU A 518 -16.84 -27.17 -12.11
C GLU A 518 -17.89 -26.05 -11.88
N ASP A 519 -19.13 -26.48 -11.67
CA ASP A 519 -20.35 -25.68 -11.41
C ASP A 519 -20.09 -24.28 -10.79
N PRO A 520 -20.59 -23.17 -11.39
CA PRO A 520 -20.35 -21.85 -10.84
C PRO A 520 -21.08 -21.68 -9.51
N PHE A 521 -20.32 -21.59 -8.41
CA PHE A 521 -20.87 -21.32 -7.07
C PHE A 521 -21.70 -20.01 -7.00
N CYS A 522 -21.44 -19.03 -7.87
CA CYS A 522 -22.19 -17.78 -7.95
C CYS A 522 -22.70 -17.51 -9.39
N ASP A 523 -23.92 -17.94 -9.70
CA ASP A 523 -24.55 -17.64 -11.00
C ASP A 523 -25.16 -16.23 -11.08
N SER A 524 -25.47 -15.62 -9.92
CA SER A 524 -26.10 -14.30 -9.87
C SER A 524 -25.08 -13.17 -9.68
N LEU A 525 -25.37 -12.03 -10.30
CA LEU A 525 -24.58 -10.81 -10.16
C LEU A 525 -24.50 -10.34 -8.69
N PRO A 526 -25.59 -10.31 -7.88
CA PRO A 526 -25.49 -9.99 -6.46
C PRO A 526 -24.57 -10.94 -5.69
N CYS A 527 -24.56 -12.24 -6.02
CA CYS A 527 -23.63 -13.21 -5.43
C CYS A 527 -22.18 -12.85 -5.79
N SER A 528 -21.90 -12.55 -7.06
CA SER A 528 -20.56 -12.17 -7.52
C SER A 528 -20.05 -10.89 -6.84
N VAL A 529 -20.87 -9.84 -6.78
CA VAL A 529 -20.52 -8.59 -6.08
C VAL A 529 -20.27 -8.85 -4.60
N THR A 530 -21.11 -9.67 -3.95
CA THR A 530 -20.92 -10.04 -2.54
C THR A 530 -19.65 -10.85 -2.33
N ASN A 531 -19.33 -11.77 -3.26
CA ASN A 531 -18.12 -12.58 -3.24
C ASN A 531 -16.86 -11.70 -3.29
N HIS A 532 -16.79 -10.78 -4.25
CA HIS A 532 -15.69 -9.80 -4.33
C HIS A 532 -15.63 -8.89 -3.10
N PHE A 533 -16.78 -8.47 -2.56
CA PHE A 533 -16.84 -7.60 -1.39
C PHE A 533 -16.29 -8.26 -0.13
N VAL A 534 -16.72 -9.48 0.16
CA VAL A 534 -16.20 -10.25 1.29
C VAL A 534 -14.73 -10.60 1.06
N HIS A 535 -14.33 -10.93 -0.18
CA HIS A 535 -12.92 -11.16 -0.50
C HIS A 535 -12.04 -9.94 -0.21
N ASN A 536 -12.48 -8.74 -0.60
CA ASN A 536 -11.78 -7.49 -0.32
C ASN A 536 -11.62 -7.23 1.19
N ILE A 537 -12.64 -7.54 2.00
CA ILE A 537 -12.56 -7.42 3.46
C ILE A 537 -11.54 -8.42 4.02
N VAL A 538 -11.64 -9.69 3.61
CA VAL A 538 -10.77 -10.76 4.11
C VAL A 538 -9.31 -10.50 3.73
N THR A 539 -9.02 -10.17 2.47
CA THR A 539 -7.67 -9.86 1.97
C THR A 539 -7.04 -8.64 2.63
N SER A 540 -7.86 -7.69 3.09
CA SER A 540 -7.39 -6.55 3.90
C SER A 540 -6.95 -6.99 5.31
N VAL A 541 -7.66 -7.92 5.94
CA VAL A 541 -7.38 -8.39 7.32
C VAL A 541 -6.24 -9.40 7.38
N ILE A 542 -6.16 -10.33 6.44
CA ILE A 542 -5.11 -11.38 6.43
C ILE A 542 -3.71 -10.83 6.12
N SER A 543 -3.59 -9.55 5.75
CA SER A 543 -2.31 -8.85 5.61
C SER A 543 -1.60 -8.59 6.95
N LEU A 544 -2.30 -8.76 8.08
CA LEU A 544 -1.76 -8.67 9.44
C LEU A 544 -0.85 -9.87 9.78
N PRO A 545 0.01 -9.78 10.82
CA PRO A 545 0.94 -10.85 11.15
C PRO A 545 0.25 -12.20 11.36
N SER A 546 0.71 -13.24 10.66
CA SER A 546 0.11 -14.58 10.64
C SER A 546 0.97 -15.69 11.21
N SER A 547 2.21 -15.36 11.60
CA SER A 547 3.15 -16.26 12.27
C SER A 547 3.68 -15.61 13.56
N PHE A 548 4.04 -16.45 14.54
CA PHE A 548 4.77 -16.02 15.74
C PHE A 548 6.25 -15.81 15.43
N VAL A 549 6.73 -16.37 14.31
CA VAL A 549 8.10 -16.23 13.82
C VAL A 549 8.29 -14.85 13.17
N PHE A 550 9.44 -14.24 13.43
CA PHE A 550 9.78 -12.90 12.95
C PHE A 550 10.41 -12.92 11.56
N ASP A 551 9.65 -13.44 10.60
CA ASP A 551 10.07 -13.56 9.22
C ASP A 551 10.31 -12.21 8.51
N ASP A 552 11.11 -12.25 7.46
CA ASP A 552 11.19 -11.18 6.48
C ASP A 552 10.02 -11.22 5.50
N VAL A 553 9.97 -10.21 4.62
CA VAL A 553 8.90 -10.08 3.62
C VAL A 553 8.88 -11.29 2.68
N TRP A 554 10.03 -11.81 2.27
CA TRP A 554 10.12 -12.94 1.35
C TRP A 554 9.51 -14.21 1.95
N ASN A 555 9.96 -14.61 3.14
CA ASN A 555 9.49 -15.82 3.79
C ASN A 555 8.01 -15.71 4.16
N THR A 556 7.58 -14.53 4.64
CA THR A 556 6.16 -14.26 4.93
C THR A 556 5.28 -14.49 3.70
N VAL A 557 5.68 -13.98 2.54
CA VAL A 557 4.86 -13.97 1.31
C VAL A 557 4.98 -15.26 0.49
N LYS A 558 6.18 -15.84 0.40
CA LYS A 558 6.47 -16.97 -0.51
C LYS A 558 6.65 -18.31 0.18
N ALA A 559 7.20 -18.34 1.40
CA ALA A 559 7.52 -19.60 2.07
C ALA A 559 6.34 -20.14 2.88
N ASP A 560 5.68 -19.27 3.68
CA ASP A 560 4.88 -19.76 4.81
C ASP A 560 3.36 -19.71 4.63
N THR A 561 2.83 -19.05 3.59
CA THR A 561 1.39 -18.73 3.58
C THR A 561 0.72 -18.80 2.19
N PRO A 562 -0.44 -19.48 2.08
CA PRO A 562 -1.09 -19.73 0.79
C PRO A 562 -1.85 -18.51 0.22
N TYR A 563 -2.26 -17.55 1.04
CA TYR A 563 -3.24 -16.52 0.65
C TYR A 563 -2.64 -15.24 0.03
N TRP A 564 -1.31 -15.20 -0.17
CA TRP A 564 -0.67 -14.26 -1.11
C TRP A 564 -0.49 -14.86 -2.52
N LYS A 565 -0.83 -16.14 -2.73
CA LYS A 565 -0.90 -16.76 -4.06
C LYS A 565 -2.26 -16.45 -4.71
N ARG A 566 -2.28 -16.39 -6.05
CA ARG A 566 -3.49 -16.13 -6.86
C ARG A 566 -4.51 -17.27 -6.77
N ASN A 567 -4.02 -18.52 -6.70
CA ASN A 567 -4.85 -19.69 -6.52
C ASN A 567 -4.85 -20.01 -5.02
N TRP A 568 -6.00 -19.81 -4.38
CA TRP A 568 -6.27 -20.08 -2.97
C TRP A 568 -6.90 -21.48 -2.82
N ASP A 569 -6.38 -22.44 -3.56
CA ASP A 569 -6.85 -23.82 -3.65
C ASP A 569 -6.44 -24.66 -2.42
N GLU A 570 -5.35 -24.30 -1.74
CA GLU A 570 -4.89 -25.05 -0.58
C GLU A 570 -5.54 -24.67 0.76
N GLY A 571 -6.30 -23.56 0.80
CA GLY A 571 -7.37 -23.21 1.76
C GLY A 571 -7.15 -23.32 3.29
N ARG A 572 -6.07 -23.91 3.77
CA ARG A 572 -5.89 -24.34 5.15
C ARG A 572 -4.92 -23.40 5.84
N VAL A 573 -5.46 -22.48 6.61
CA VAL A 573 -4.69 -21.78 7.63
C VAL A 573 -4.34 -22.82 8.70
N GLY A 574 -3.06 -23.14 8.87
CA GLY A 574 -2.61 -24.05 9.94
C GLY A 574 -3.04 -23.56 11.33
N THR A 575 -3.03 -24.42 12.34
CA THR A 575 -3.54 -24.11 13.70
C THR A 575 -2.91 -22.84 14.28
N ALA A 576 -1.60 -22.65 14.12
CA ALA A 576 -0.91 -21.45 14.59
C ALA A 576 -1.39 -20.16 13.88
N GLY A 577 -1.58 -20.23 12.56
CA GLY A 577 -2.13 -19.12 11.77
C GLY A 577 -3.59 -18.81 12.14
N ALA A 578 -4.39 -19.83 12.46
CA ALA A 578 -5.77 -19.65 12.89
C ALA A 578 -5.85 -18.94 14.26
N ILE A 579 -4.96 -19.32 15.20
CA ILE A 579 -4.82 -18.66 16.50
C ILE A 579 -4.42 -17.18 16.30
N LEU A 580 -3.46 -16.90 15.43
CA LEU A 580 -3.02 -15.52 15.16
C LEU A 580 -4.08 -14.69 14.44
N PHE A 581 -4.82 -15.29 13.51
CA PHE A 581 -5.96 -14.63 12.88
C PHE A 581 -7.02 -14.25 13.93
N ALA A 582 -7.39 -15.16 14.83
CA ALA A 582 -8.31 -14.87 15.92
C ALA A 582 -7.76 -13.76 16.84
N PHE A 583 -6.47 -13.80 17.17
CA PHE A 583 -5.81 -12.76 17.96
C PHE A 583 -5.83 -11.39 17.25
N ASN A 584 -5.61 -11.35 15.94
CA ASN A 584 -5.70 -10.13 15.14
C ASN A 584 -7.11 -9.55 15.13
N LEU A 585 -8.16 -10.39 15.05
CA LEU A 585 -9.56 -9.93 15.16
C LEU A 585 -9.85 -9.34 16.56
N VAL A 586 -9.31 -9.94 17.63
CA VAL A 586 -9.41 -9.40 18.98
C VAL A 586 -8.71 -8.04 19.08
N LEU A 587 -7.52 -7.89 18.49
CA LEU A 587 -6.82 -6.61 18.46
C LEU A 587 -7.57 -5.54 17.64
N LEU A 588 -8.11 -5.89 16.48
CA LEU A 588 -8.94 -4.96 15.69
C LEU A 588 -10.16 -4.50 16.48
N ALA A 589 -10.85 -5.43 17.15
CA ALA A 589 -12.01 -5.12 17.99
C ALA A 589 -11.62 -4.27 19.21
N LEU A 590 -10.46 -4.55 19.82
CA LEU A 590 -9.89 -3.74 20.89
C LEU A 590 -9.58 -2.32 20.43
N GLY A 591 -9.02 -2.18 19.23
CA GLY A 591 -8.76 -0.89 18.60
C GLY A 591 -10.03 -0.08 18.35
N GLY A 592 -11.06 -0.72 17.80
CA GLY A 592 -12.37 -0.10 17.61
C GLY A 592 -12.98 0.40 18.92
N GLY A 593 -12.91 -0.41 19.98
CA GLY A 593 -13.40 -0.01 21.30
C GLY A 593 -12.56 1.10 21.95
N SER A 594 -11.25 1.09 21.76
CA SER A 594 -10.31 2.11 22.25
C SER A 594 -10.55 3.47 21.58
N ILE A 595 -10.68 3.49 20.24
CA ILE A 595 -10.99 4.73 19.50
C ILE A 595 -12.40 5.21 19.86
N TRP A 596 -13.38 4.32 20.00
CA TRP A 596 -14.76 4.66 20.40
C TRP A 596 -14.83 5.37 21.74
N MET A 597 -14.03 4.96 22.71
CA MET A 597 -13.96 5.62 24.01
C MET A 597 -13.62 7.12 23.88
N ARG A 598 -12.79 7.50 22.91
CA ARG A 598 -12.36 8.89 22.67
C ARG A 598 -13.25 9.63 21.68
N SER A 599 -13.53 9.02 20.53
CA SER A 599 -14.15 9.68 19.37
C SER A 599 -15.60 9.25 19.10
N ARG A 600 -16.17 8.36 19.93
CA ARG A 600 -17.58 7.94 19.87
C ARG A 600 -17.99 7.51 18.45
N SER A 601 -19.12 8.01 17.95
CA SER A 601 -19.65 7.70 16.62
C SER A 601 -18.65 7.96 15.51
N LEU A 602 -17.79 8.98 15.61
CA LEU A 602 -16.77 9.30 14.59
C LEU A 602 -15.76 8.16 14.35
N THR A 603 -15.65 7.22 15.27
CA THR A 603 -14.88 5.97 15.10
C THR A 603 -15.36 5.16 13.89
N LEU A 604 -16.65 5.25 13.55
CA LEU A 604 -17.22 4.51 12.43
C LEU A 604 -16.95 5.20 11.08
N LEU A 605 -16.52 6.47 11.06
CA LEU A 605 -16.27 7.19 9.80
C LEU A 605 -15.20 6.49 8.95
N PRO A 606 -13.99 6.16 9.45
CA PRO A 606 -13.02 5.38 8.69
C PRO A 606 -13.58 4.02 8.24
N VAL A 607 -14.36 3.34 9.10
CA VAL A 607 -14.95 2.03 8.77
C VAL A 607 -15.93 2.14 7.59
N PHE A 608 -16.81 3.15 7.59
CA PHE A 608 -17.74 3.36 6.49
C PHE A 608 -17.04 3.77 5.20
N LEU A 609 -15.98 4.60 5.26
CA LEU A 609 -15.18 4.93 4.08
C LEU A 609 -14.46 3.70 3.51
N PHE A 610 -13.90 2.85 4.37
CA PHE A 610 -13.30 1.57 3.99
C PHE A 610 -14.32 0.68 3.25
N LEU A 611 -15.49 0.44 3.86
CA LEU A 611 -16.53 -0.40 3.26
C LEU A 611 -17.08 0.20 1.96
N ALA A 612 -17.27 1.52 1.89
CA ALA A 612 -17.76 2.21 0.69
C ALA A 612 -16.82 2.02 -0.50
N TYR A 613 -15.52 2.21 -0.27
CA TYR A 613 -14.51 2.02 -1.32
C TYR A 613 -14.44 0.57 -1.80
N LEU A 614 -14.45 -0.39 -0.87
CA LEU A 614 -14.46 -1.81 -1.21
C LEU A 614 -15.72 -2.22 -1.98
N LEU A 615 -16.87 -1.65 -1.63
CA LEU A 615 -18.11 -1.86 -2.37
C LEU A 615 -17.98 -1.36 -3.82
N THR A 616 -17.38 -0.21 -4.04
CA THR A 616 -17.14 0.32 -5.39
C THR A 616 -16.25 -0.59 -6.22
N ASN A 617 -15.16 -1.11 -5.65
CA ASN A 617 -14.31 -2.08 -6.35
C ASN A 617 -15.09 -3.37 -6.69
N SER A 618 -15.96 -3.80 -5.78
CA SER A 618 -16.74 -5.04 -5.92
C SER A 618 -17.86 -4.88 -6.95
N LEU A 619 -18.44 -3.69 -7.10
CA LEU A 619 -19.32 -3.35 -8.21
C LEU A 619 -18.59 -3.37 -9.56
N GLY A 620 -17.28 -3.08 -9.56
CA GLY A 620 -16.40 -3.28 -10.71
C GLY A 620 -15.95 -4.73 -10.93
N LEU A 621 -16.37 -5.68 -10.07
CA LEU A 621 -15.92 -7.07 -10.03
C LEU A 621 -14.39 -7.18 -9.93
N THR A 622 -13.79 -6.34 -9.07
CA THR A 622 -12.35 -6.36 -8.78
C THR A 622 -12.12 -6.55 -7.29
N SER A 623 -11.18 -7.41 -6.92
CA SER A 623 -10.90 -7.65 -5.51
C SER A 623 -9.46 -8.05 -5.20
N GLY A 624 -9.01 -7.70 -3.99
CA GLY A 624 -7.67 -8.02 -3.48
C GLY A 624 -6.56 -7.19 -4.13
N GLY A 625 -5.33 -7.53 -3.76
CA GLY A 625 -4.10 -6.96 -4.32
C GLY A 625 -4.05 -5.44 -4.34
N ARG A 626 -3.77 -4.84 -5.50
CA ARG A 626 -3.68 -3.37 -5.65
C ARG A 626 -5.01 -2.64 -5.38
N TYR A 627 -6.15 -3.30 -5.55
CA TYR A 627 -7.47 -2.66 -5.44
C TYR A 627 -7.84 -2.29 -4.01
N ILE A 628 -7.30 -2.99 -3.00
CA ILE A 628 -7.55 -2.68 -1.57
C ILE A 628 -6.57 -1.65 -1.00
N ALA A 629 -5.41 -1.42 -1.66
CA ALA A 629 -4.36 -0.51 -1.20
C ALA A 629 -4.83 0.91 -0.83
N PRO A 630 -5.84 1.51 -1.51
CA PRO A 630 -6.36 2.83 -1.13
C PRO A 630 -6.95 2.92 0.29
N VAL A 631 -7.39 1.80 0.89
CA VAL A 631 -8.13 1.81 2.16
C VAL A 631 -7.69 0.75 3.18
N ASP A 632 -6.91 -0.26 2.79
CA ASP A 632 -6.48 -1.35 3.69
C ASP A 632 -5.64 -0.89 4.89
N TRP A 633 -4.97 0.26 4.79
CA TRP A 633 -4.23 0.91 5.87
C TRP A 633 -5.13 1.28 7.06
N MET A 634 -6.44 1.44 6.87
CA MET A 634 -7.39 1.66 7.96
C MET A 634 -7.46 0.44 8.88
N VAL A 635 -7.31 -0.78 8.34
CA VAL A 635 -7.20 -2.00 9.16
C VAL A 635 -5.94 -1.93 10.03
N SER A 636 -4.82 -1.52 9.47
CA SER A 636 -3.55 -1.33 10.22
C SER A 636 -3.68 -0.27 11.33
N LEU A 637 -4.43 0.81 11.10
CA LEU A 637 -4.69 1.85 12.09
C LEU A 637 -5.49 1.31 13.29
N PHE A 638 -6.58 0.57 13.06
CA PHE A 638 -7.37 -0.05 14.13
C PHE A 638 -6.56 -1.14 14.84
N TYR A 639 -5.78 -1.92 14.10
CA TYR A 639 -4.90 -2.93 14.67
C TYR A 639 -3.86 -2.31 15.61
N ALA A 640 -3.19 -1.22 15.18
CA ALA A 640 -2.24 -0.48 16.01
C ALA A 640 -2.90 0.12 17.26
N ALA A 641 -4.16 0.57 17.17
CA ALA A 641 -4.93 1.04 18.32
C ALA A 641 -5.19 -0.07 19.35
N GLY A 642 -5.52 -1.28 18.90
CA GLY A 642 -5.69 -2.44 19.79
C GLY A 642 -4.40 -2.82 20.50
N GLY A 643 -3.31 -2.95 19.75
CA GLY A 643 -1.99 -3.23 20.32
C GLY A 643 -1.56 -2.15 21.33
N LEU A 644 -1.75 -0.88 20.99
CA LEU A 644 -1.44 0.24 21.88
C LEU A 644 -2.32 0.22 23.14
N GLN A 645 -3.59 -0.18 23.03
CA GLN A 645 -4.48 -0.29 24.18
C GLN A 645 -3.99 -1.35 25.18
N LEU A 646 -3.47 -2.49 24.71
CA LEU A 646 -2.84 -3.50 25.58
C LEU A 646 -1.60 -2.92 26.28
N VAL A 647 -0.78 -2.16 25.55
CA VAL A 647 0.41 -1.50 26.11
C VAL A 647 0.01 -0.44 27.15
N ILE A 648 -1.05 0.34 26.91
CA ILE A 648 -1.56 1.32 27.87
C ILE A 648 -2.04 0.63 29.15
N TRP A 649 -2.80 -0.47 29.04
CA TRP A 649 -3.21 -1.25 30.20
C TRP A 649 -2.02 -1.79 30.97
N PHE A 650 -1.02 -2.32 30.27
CA PHE A 650 0.23 -2.75 30.88
C PHE A 650 0.92 -1.61 31.63
N LEU A 651 1.13 -0.45 30.99
CA LEU A 651 1.77 0.71 31.63
C LEU A 651 0.96 1.24 32.85
N ARG A 652 -0.37 1.16 32.83
CA ARG A 652 -1.24 1.50 33.97
C ARG A 652 -1.07 0.54 35.13
N LEU A 653 -1.11 -0.77 34.87
CA LEU A 653 -0.93 -1.80 35.90
C LEU A 653 0.40 -1.65 36.63
N VAL A 654 1.42 -1.16 35.92
CA VAL A 654 2.74 -0.92 36.46
C VAL A 654 2.87 0.41 37.24
N GLY A 655 1.92 1.33 37.05
CA GLY A 655 1.99 2.68 37.64
C GLY A 655 2.89 3.65 36.86
N PHE A 656 3.16 3.37 35.57
CA PHE A 656 3.86 4.29 34.67
C PHE A 656 2.94 5.09 33.75
N ALA A 657 1.65 4.79 33.77
CA ALA A 657 0.70 5.62 33.06
C ALA A 657 0.58 6.99 33.76
N PRO A 658 0.54 8.08 32.99
CA PRO A 658 0.17 9.38 33.54
C PRO A 658 -1.24 9.31 34.13
N GLU A 659 -1.48 10.13 35.17
CA GLU A 659 -2.82 10.30 35.71
C GLU A 659 -3.78 10.69 34.58
N VAL A 660 -4.89 9.95 34.49
CA VAL A 660 -5.85 10.12 33.40
C VAL A 660 -6.57 11.45 33.63
N GLY A 661 -6.07 12.51 33.01
CA GLY A 661 -6.87 13.69 32.77
C GLY A 661 -8.13 13.27 32.02
N THR A 662 -9.29 13.47 32.62
CA THR A 662 -10.57 13.38 31.94
C THR A 662 -10.51 14.37 30.78
N VAL A 663 -10.36 13.87 29.55
CA VAL A 663 -10.53 14.75 28.38
C VAL A 663 -12.01 15.09 28.36
N PRO A 664 -12.39 16.36 28.54
CA PRO A 664 -13.78 16.76 28.45
C PRO A 664 -14.24 16.39 27.04
N THR A 665 -15.21 15.48 26.94
CA THR A 665 -16.03 15.37 25.74
C THR A 665 -16.94 16.58 25.75
N GLU A 666 -16.43 17.74 25.34
CA GLU A 666 -17.30 18.84 24.96
C GLU A 666 -18.06 18.39 23.72
N ASN A 667 -19.36 18.16 23.90
CA ASN A 667 -20.29 18.19 22.78
C ASN A 667 -20.31 19.63 22.28
N VAL A 668 -19.36 19.98 21.40
CA VAL A 668 -19.36 21.29 20.74
C VAL A 668 -20.55 21.32 19.80
N GLY A 669 -21.69 21.79 20.32
CA GLY A 669 -22.85 22.09 19.50
C GLY A 669 -22.46 23.10 18.41
N LEU A 670 -22.94 22.87 17.19
CA LEU A 670 -22.75 23.82 16.09
C LEU A 670 -23.45 25.14 16.43
N GLN A 671 -22.66 26.13 16.85
CA GLN A 671 -23.11 27.51 16.98
C GLN A 671 -23.30 28.15 15.60
N PRO A 672 -24.21 29.13 15.46
CA PRO A 672 -24.36 29.87 14.21
C PRO A 672 -23.06 30.57 13.83
N LEU A 673 -22.69 30.47 12.55
CA LEU A 673 -21.46 31.06 12.04
C LEU A 673 -21.54 32.60 12.05
N LYS A 674 -20.45 33.24 12.48
CA LYS A 674 -20.26 34.69 12.41
C LYS A 674 -19.75 35.09 11.02
N ARG A 675 -20.04 36.34 10.61
CA ARG A 675 -19.62 36.91 9.32
C ARG A 675 -18.11 36.76 9.05
N GLU A 676 -17.27 36.96 10.07
CA GLU A 676 -15.82 36.80 9.99
C GLU A 676 -15.37 35.40 9.57
N GLN A 677 -16.11 34.36 9.95
CA GLN A 677 -15.77 32.97 9.60
C GLN A 677 -15.95 32.71 8.11
N TYR A 678 -16.94 33.34 7.47
CA TYR A 678 -17.13 33.28 6.02
C TYR A 678 -16.01 34.02 5.28
N PHE A 679 -15.56 35.18 5.76
CA PHE A 679 -14.43 35.88 5.12
C PHE A 679 -13.11 35.10 5.21
N LYS A 680 -12.91 34.31 6.26
CA LYS A 680 -11.75 33.41 6.39
C LYS A 680 -11.76 32.25 5.39
N ALA A 681 -12.87 31.98 4.71
CA ALA A 681 -12.96 30.96 3.66
C ALA A 681 -12.41 31.43 2.30
N ILE A 682 -12.49 32.73 2.00
CA ILE A 682 -12.05 33.31 0.71
C ILE A 682 -10.58 32.99 0.38
N PRO A 683 -9.59 33.27 1.25
CA PRO A 683 -8.19 32.96 0.92
C PRO A 683 -7.96 31.46 0.74
N VAL A 684 -8.73 30.61 1.45
CA VAL A 684 -8.66 29.16 1.27
C VAL A 684 -9.20 28.75 -0.09
N LEU A 685 -10.31 29.32 -0.53
CA LEU A 685 -10.86 29.06 -1.87
C LEU A 685 -9.91 29.49 -2.98
N LEU A 686 -9.29 30.67 -2.86
CA LEU A 686 -8.28 31.14 -3.81
C LEU A 686 -7.07 30.21 -3.87
N LEU A 687 -6.60 29.72 -2.72
CA LEU A 687 -5.51 28.75 -2.65
C LEU A 687 -5.91 27.40 -3.27
N VAL A 688 -7.11 26.90 -2.98
CA VAL A 688 -7.65 25.67 -3.56
C VAL A 688 -7.77 25.79 -5.08
N LEU A 689 -8.26 26.93 -5.57
CA LEU A 689 -8.32 27.23 -7.00
C LEU A 689 -6.91 27.25 -7.62
N GLY A 690 -5.95 27.90 -6.95
CA GLY A 690 -4.54 27.91 -7.38
C GLY A 690 -3.92 26.51 -7.48
N ILE A 691 -4.20 25.63 -6.51
CA ILE A 691 -3.79 24.22 -6.56
C ILE A 691 -4.43 23.50 -7.75
N GLY A 692 -5.72 23.72 -7.99
CA GLY A 692 -6.44 23.16 -9.15
C GLY A 692 -5.86 23.63 -10.48
N SER A 693 -5.43 24.89 -10.56
CA SER A 693 -4.83 25.48 -11.75
C SER A 693 -3.49 24.86 -12.14
N LEU A 694 -2.77 24.22 -11.21
CA LEU A 694 -1.51 23.53 -11.53
C LEU A 694 -1.69 22.40 -12.55
N ILE A 695 -2.90 21.85 -12.69
CA ILE A 695 -3.18 20.78 -13.65
C ILE A 695 -3.13 21.31 -15.10
N PRO A 696 -3.98 22.27 -15.52
CA PRO A 696 -3.91 22.81 -16.88
C PRO A 696 -2.65 23.66 -17.15
N VAL A 697 -2.06 24.29 -16.13
CA VAL A 697 -0.81 25.09 -16.30
C VAL A 697 0.35 24.26 -16.81
N VAL A 698 0.40 22.96 -16.51
CA VAL A 698 1.48 22.11 -17.00
C VAL A 698 1.47 21.96 -18.53
N GLU A 699 0.32 22.18 -19.18
CA GLU A 699 0.18 22.14 -20.64
C GLU A 699 0.80 23.36 -21.33
N THR A 700 1.12 24.43 -20.59
CA THR A 700 1.55 25.72 -21.16
C THR A 700 3.05 25.95 -21.07
N PHE A 701 3.83 25.04 -20.47
CA PHE A 701 5.27 25.24 -20.30
C PHE A 701 6.10 25.04 -21.58
N PHE A 702 5.57 24.29 -22.54
CA PHE A 702 6.27 23.94 -23.77
C PHE A 702 5.40 24.27 -24.97
N GLU A 703 6.02 24.84 -26.01
CA GLU A 703 5.39 24.99 -27.31
C GLU A 703 5.38 23.65 -28.06
N PRO A 704 4.41 23.41 -28.97
CA PRO A 704 4.36 22.18 -29.77
C PRO A 704 5.68 21.94 -30.51
N ARG A 705 6.41 20.89 -30.12
CA ARG A 705 7.71 20.54 -30.71
C ARG A 705 7.59 19.96 -32.11
N TYR A 706 6.47 19.29 -32.38
CA TYR A 706 6.21 18.59 -33.64
C TYR A 706 4.94 19.14 -34.29
N GLN A 707 4.94 19.13 -35.62
CA GLN A 707 3.77 19.44 -36.44
C GLN A 707 3.57 18.32 -37.45
N ALA A 708 2.31 18.00 -37.75
CA ALA A 708 2.01 17.03 -38.80
C ALA A 708 2.37 17.64 -40.16
N ARG A 709 3.42 17.12 -40.79
CA ARG A 709 3.90 17.51 -42.12
C ARG A 709 3.50 16.51 -43.18
N SER A 710 3.50 16.95 -44.44
CA SER A 710 3.28 16.03 -45.56
C SER A 710 4.44 15.02 -45.66
N ALA A 711 4.18 13.89 -46.32
CA ALA A 711 5.22 12.90 -46.56
C ALA A 711 6.35 13.45 -47.43
N GLU A 712 6.02 14.29 -48.42
CA GLU A 712 6.97 14.93 -49.32
C GLU A 712 7.93 15.89 -48.59
N GLU A 713 7.39 16.71 -47.68
CA GLU A 713 8.19 17.62 -46.84
C GLU A 713 9.12 16.83 -45.91
N THR A 714 8.57 15.79 -45.27
CA THR A 714 9.35 14.96 -44.34
C THR A 714 10.49 14.22 -45.05
N LEU A 715 10.25 13.69 -46.25
CA LEU A 715 11.28 13.05 -47.07
C LEU A 715 12.36 14.06 -47.50
N ALA A 716 11.98 15.28 -47.87
CA ALA A 716 12.94 16.33 -48.21
C ALA A 716 13.83 16.72 -47.03
N ASP A 717 13.27 16.79 -45.81
CA ASP A 717 14.04 17.06 -44.59
C ASP A 717 15.03 15.92 -44.28
N LEU A 718 14.60 14.67 -44.41
CA LEU A 718 15.47 13.50 -44.20
C LEU A 718 16.59 13.39 -45.24
N GLU A 719 16.30 13.77 -46.48
CA GLU A 719 17.28 13.87 -47.57
C GLU A 719 18.30 14.97 -47.29
N ALA A 720 17.84 16.17 -46.91
CA ALA A 720 18.71 17.28 -46.53
C ALA A 720 19.59 16.98 -45.31
N ALA A 721 19.10 16.15 -44.38
CA ALA A 721 19.86 15.67 -43.23
C ALA A 721 20.82 14.51 -43.55
N GLY A 722 20.86 14.01 -44.80
CA GLY A 722 21.67 12.86 -45.20
C GLY A 722 21.22 11.52 -44.59
N LEU A 723 20.07 11.50 -43.90
CA LEU A 723 19.53 10.30 -43.26
C LEU A 723 18.87 9.38 -44.29
N LEU A 724 18.31 9.94 -45.36
CA LEU A 724 17.73 9.13 -46.43
C LEU A 724 18.79 8.22 -47.10
N GLU A 725 19.98 8.76 -47.38
CA GLU A 725 21.10 7.99 -47.94
C GLU A 725 21.56 6.87 -47.00
N GLN A 726 21.62 7.12 -45.68
CA GLN A 726 21.96 6.11 -44.67
C GLN A 726 20.94 4.96 -44.60
N SER A 727 19.67 5.20 -44.95
CA SER A 727 18.66 4.13 -45.02
C SER A 727 18.90 3.15 -46.16
N GLY A 728 19.68 3.57 -47.17
CA GLY A 728 19.92 2.80 -48.39
C GLY A 728 18.73 2.74 -49.34
N PHE A 729 17.68 3.54 -49.12
CA PHE A 729 16.53 3.72 -50.01
C PHE A 729 16.55 5.10 -50.66
N SER A 730 16.04 5.18 -51.88
CA SER A 730 15.84 6.41 -52.63
C SER A 730 14.52 7.08 -52.26
N ARG A 731 14.41 8.38 -52.59
CA ARG A 731 13.18 9.14 -52.42
C ARG A 731 12.01 8.56 -53.21
N ASP A 732 12.26 8.10 -54.43
CA ASP A 732 11.24 7.53 -55.32
C ASP A 732 10.70 6.21 -54.74
N GLU A 733 11.56 5.38 -54.14
CA GLU A 733 11.16 4.14 -53.48
C GLU A 733 10.23 4.41 -52.28
N PHE A 734 10.57 5.36 -51.41
CA PHE A 734 9.67 5.70 -50.29
C PHE A 734 8.39 6.39 -50.75
N THR A 735 8.45 7.23 -51.78
CA THR A 735 7.25 7.88 -52.33
C THR A 735 6.29 6.83 -52.90
N ALA A 736 6.81 5.84 -53.64
CA ALA A 736 6.04 4.71 -54.13
C ALA A 736 5.48 3.86 -52.96
N PHE A 737 6.28 3.60 -51.94
CA PHE A 737 5.84 2.85 -50.76
C PHE A 737 4.69 3.53 -50.01
N LEU A 738 4.80 4.83 -49.75
CA LEU A 738 3.78 5.60 -49.03
C LEU A 738 2.47 5.76 -49.80
N SER A 739 2.46 5.48 -51.11
CA SER A 739 1.23 5.43 -51.90
C SER A 739 0.39 4.16 -51.65
N GLN A 740 0.97 3.14 -51.00
CA GLN A 740 0.32 1.87 -50.73
C GLN A 740 -0.68 1.98 -49.56
N PRO A 741 -1.75 1.16 -49.59
CA PRO A 741 -2.66 1.08 -48.45
C PRO A 741 -1.92 0.54 -47.21
N ASN A 742 -2.19 1.14 -46.05
CA ASN A 742 -1.56 0.83 -44.76
C ASN A 742 -0.08 1.23 -44.62
N ALA A 743 0.56 1.81 -45.63
CA ALA A 743 1.86 2.45 -45.44
C ALA A 743 1.69 3.70 -44.56
N VAL A 744 2.54 3.85 -43.55
CA VAL A 744 2.47 4.93 -42.57
C VAL A 744 3.82 5.60 -42.42
N LEU A 745 3.78 6.93 -42.44
CA LEU A 745 4.82 7.82 -41.97
C LEU A 745 4.33 8.49 -40.71
N THR A 746 5.08 8.38 -39.62
CA THR A 746 4.79 9.09 -38.37
C THR A 746 6.05 9.70 -37.79
N GLY A 747 5.95 10.91 -37.25
CA GLY A 747 7.05 11.63 -36.64
C GLY A 747 6.73 12.04 -35.21
N GLY A 748 7.74 12.04 -34.33
CA GLY A 748 7.56 12.45 -32.96
C GLY A 748 8.70 12.06 -32.02
N ARG A 749 8.40 11.89 -30.74
CA ARG A 749 9.33 11.43 -29.72
C ARG A 749 9.19 9.93 -29.51
N ALA A 750 10.30 9.20 -29.54
CA ALA A 750 10.36 7.80 -29.15
C ALA A 750 10.40 7.64 -27.63
N LEU A 751 9.67 6.66 -27.10
CA LEU A 751 9.56 6.34 -25.68
C LEU A 751 9.70 4.82 -25.47
N TYR A 752 10.20 4.46 -24.29
CA TYR A 752 10.34 3.10 -23.77
C TYR A 752 10.87 2.03 -24.75
N PRO A 753 12.01 2.27 -25.44
CA PRO A 753 12.59 1.26 -26.31
C PRO A 753 12.95 0.01 -25.51
N ARG A 754 12.50 -1.15 -25.98
CA ARG A 754 12.80 -2.47 -25.42
C ARG A 754 13.24 -3.40 -26.53
N TYR A 755 14.35 -4.08 -26.33
CA TYR A 755 14.83 -5.10 -27.24
C TYR A 755 14.40 -6.49 -26.75
N TYR A 756 13.96 -7.33 -27.68
CA TYR A 756 13.63 -8.72 -27.40
C TYR A 756 14.31 -9.62 -28.40
N ARG A 757 14.91 -10.71 -27.92
CA ARG A 757 15.40 -11.80 -28.76
C ARG A 757 14.23 -12.65 -29.27
N VAL A 758 14.58 -13.60 -30.15
CA VAL A 758 13.65 -14.60 -30.67
C VAL A 758 12.93 -15.31 -29.51
N GLY A 759 11.60 -15.31 -29.53
CA GLY A 759 10.78 -15.98 -28.52
C GLY A 759 10.66 -15.22 -27.18
N GLU A 760 11.29 -14.04 -27.04
CA GLU A 760 11.14 -13.17 -25.87
C GLU A 760 10.03 -12.12 -26.08
N GLY A 761 9.54 -11.56 -24.98
CA GLY A 761 8.50 -10.52 -24.96
C GLY A 761 7.79 -10.45 -23.61
N GLU A 762 6.76 -9.60 -23.56
CA GLU A 762 5.93 -9.41 -22.39
C GLU A 762 4.70 -10.33 -22.40
N PRO A 763 4.22 -10.76 -21.22
CA PRO A 763 3.13 -11.72 -21.10
C PRO A 763 1.77 -11.23 -21.61
N ASP A 764 1.55 -9.90 -21.63
CA ASP A 764 0.28 -9.34 -22.09
C ASP A 764 0.22 -9.25 -23.62
N ARG A 765 -0.55 -10.18 -24.20
CA ARG A 765 -0.84 -10.23 -25.65
C ARG A 765 -1.63 -9.04 -26.17
N SER A 766 -2.20 -8.22 -25.28
CA SER A 766 -2.89 -6.98 -25.65
C SER A 766 -1.94 -5.81 -25.89
N THR A 767 -0.62 -6.02 -25.85
CA THR A 767 0.40 -5.01 -26.11
C THR A 767 1.26 -5.39 -27.31
N TYR A 768 1.93 -4.42 -27.94
CA TYR A 768 2.92 -4.68 -29.00
C TYR A 768 4.28 -5.14 -28.45
N TYR A 769 4.42 -5.32 -27.13
CA TYR A 769 5.60 -5.89 -26.48
C TYR A 769 5.55 -7.43 -26.36
N ARG A 770 4.49 -8.08 -26.86
CA ARG A 770 4.26 -9.54 -26.79
C ARG A 770 5.40 -10.39 -27.33
N TYR A 771 5.43 -11.68 -26.95
CA TYR A 771 6.31 -12.69 -27.57
C TYR A 771 6.12 -12.79 -29.09
N LEU A 772 7.22 -12.75 -29.84
CA LEU A 772 7.25 -12.99 -31.29
C LEU A 772 8.46 -13.87 -31.65
N ASP A 773 8.34 -14.60 -32.75
CA ASP A 773 9.32 -15.63 -33.19
C ASP A 773 10.55 -15.04 -33.90
N TYR A 774 10.80 -13.73 -33.74
CA TYR A 774 11.95 -13.03 -34.28
C TYR A 774 12.44 -11.95 -33.31
N GLN A 775 13.73 -11.64 -33.41
CA GLN A 775 14.35 -10.58 -32.63
C GLN A 775 13.95 -9.19 -33.16
N ARG A 776 13.74 -8.24 -32.26
CA ARG A 776 13.19 -6.93 -32.63
C ARG A 776 13.42 -5.88 -31.54
N LEU A 777 13.47 -4.64 -31.98
CA LEU A 777 13.31 -3.48 -31.12
C LEU A 777 11.84 -3.04 -31.14
N VAL A 778 11.30 -2.74 -29.96
CA VAL A 778 9.93 -2.28 -29.77
C VAL A 778 9.94 -0.95 -29.03
N LEU A 779 9.21 0.05 -29.50
CA LEU A 779 9.12 1.36 -28.86
C LEU A 779 7.73 1.99 -29.04
N THR A 780 7.47 3.07 -28.32
CA THR A 780 6.26 3.89 -28.48
C THR A 780 6.64 5.24 -29.11
N VAL A 781 5.97 5.68 -30.16
CA VAL A 781 6.11 7.04 -30.69
C VAL A 781 4.92 7.88 -30.25
N ILE A 782 5.21 9.07 -29.73
CA ILE A 782 4.21 10.11 -29.47
C ILE A 782 4.46 11.33 -30.34
N GLY A 783 3.40 11.89 -30.92
CA GLY A 783 3.49 13.03 -31.82
C GLY A 783 2.11 13.51 -32.27
N PRO A 784 2.05 14.39 -33.28
CA PRO A 784 0.81 15.02 -33.74
C PRO A 784 0.03 14.13 -34.73
N TYR A 785 0.65 13.06 -35.24
CA TYR A 785 0.07 12.18 -36.26
C TYR A 785 -1.02 11.23 -35.72
N SER A 786 -1.16 11.09 -34.40
CA SER A 786 -2.16 10.23 -33.78
C SER A 786 -2.66 10.77 -32.44
N SER A 787 -3.90 10.45 -32.08
CA SER A 787 -4.50 10.87 -30.80
C SER A 787 -3.88 10.21 -29.57
N GLY A 788 -3.23 9.04 -29.73
CA GLY A 788 -2.51 8.32 -28.67
C GLY A 788 -1.18 7.75 -29.17
N GLY A 789 -0.37 7.24 -28.26
CA GLY A 789 0.95 6.70 -28.59
C GLY A 789 0.86 5.49 -29.53
N GLN A 790 1.73 5.46 -30.54
CA GLN A 790 1.78 4.39 -31.54
C GLN A 790 2.89 3.40 -31.19
N GLY A 791 2.57 2.11 -31.14
CA GLY A 791 3.58 1.07 -31.03
C GLY A 791 4.35 0.91 -32.33
N VAL A 792 5.66 0.75 -32.25
CA VAL A 792 6.55 0.48 -33.37
C VAL A 792 7.31 -0.79 -33.07
N VAL A 793 7.31 -1.74 -34.01
CA VAL A 793 8.07 -2.99 -33.94
C VAL A 793 8.98 -3.01 -35.16
N ILE A 794 10.29 -3.17 -34.94
CA ILE A 794 11.27 -3.24 -36.02
C ILE A 794 12.24 -4.40 -35.80
N PRO A 795 12.19 -5.43 -36.66
CA PRO A 795 13.15 -6.53 -36.65
C PRO A 795 14.60 -6.06 -36.86
N GLY A 796 15.53 -6.62 -36.10
CA GLY A 796 16.95 -6.31 -36.23
C GLY A 796 17.74 -6.57 -34.96
N ASP A 797 19.00 -6.14 -34.96
CA ASP A 797 19.95 -6.22 -33.85
C ASP A 797 19.81 -5.03 -32.90
N PRO A 798 20.16 -5.14 -31.60
CA PRO A 798 19.95 -4.04 -30.66
C PRO A 798 20.74 -2.78 -31.10
N PRO A 799 20.14 -1.58 -31.02
CA PRO A 799 20.84 -0.35 -31.38
C PRO A 799 22.00 -0.09 -30.40
N PRO A 800 23.08 0.59 -30.84
CA PRO A 800 24.25 0.85 -29.99
C PRO A 800 23.99 1.89 -28.88
N PHE A 801 22.84 2.56 -28.90
CA PHE A 801 22.40 3.55 -27.93
C PHE A 801 20.88 3.45 -27.70
N SER A 802 20.39 4.07 -26.62
CA SER A 802 18.94 4.10 -26.33
C SER A 802 18.23 5.17 -27.17
N LEU A 803 17.14 4.79 -27.82
CA LEU A 803 16.24 5.71 -28.52
C LEU A 803 15.24 6.41 -27.58
N HIS A 804 15.37 6.24 -26.26
CA HIS A 804 14.44 6.87 -25.33
C HIS A 804 14.56 8.39 -25.41
N THR A 805 13.42 9.06 -25.58
CA THR A 805 13.23 10.51 -25.73
C THR A 805 13.90 11.15 -26.96
N ALA A 806 14.41 10.33 -27.88
CA ALA A 806 14.92 10.77 -29.17
C ALA A 806 13.80 11.26 -30.09
N ASP A 807 14.13 12.21 -30.96
CA ASP A 807 13.22 12.64 -32.03
C ASP A 807 13.36 11.65 -33.18
N VAL A 808 12.24 11.12 -33.64
CA VAL A 808 12.21 10.04 -34.64
C VAL A 808 11.18 10.29 -35.73
N VAL A 809 11.48 9.81 -36.93
CA VAL A 809 10.52 9.56 -38.01
C VAL A 809 10.51 8.07 -38.31
N VAL A 810 9.33 7.47 -38.38
CA VAL A 810 9.15 6.03 -38.58
C VAL A 810 8.39 5.79 -39.86
N PHE A 811 8.93 4.87 -40.67
CA PHE A 811 8.33 4.37 -41.90
C PHE A 811 8.01 2.89 -41.72
N GLY A 812 6.80 2.49 -42.08
CA GLY A 812 6.38 1.11 -41.96
C GLY A 812 4.96 0.85 -42.45
N CYS A 813 4.47 -0.35 -42.20
CA CYS A 813 3.09 -0.74 -42.47
C CYS A 813 2.30 -0.81 -41.16
N LEU A 814 1.10 -0.25 -41.14
CA LEU A 814 0.17 -0.42 -40.03
C LEU A 814 -0.34 -1.86 -40.01
N ASN A 815 0.05 -2.62 -38.99
CA ASN A 815 -0.41 -3.98 -38.78
C ASN A 815 -1.61 -3.98 -37.82
N THR A 816 -2.79 -4.30 -38.36
CA THR A 816 -4.06 -4.39 -37.61
C THR A 816 -4.51 -5.83 -37.35
N THR A 817 -3.72 -6.83 -37.77
CA THR A 817 -4.01 -8.26 -37.55
C THR A 817 -4.05 -8.61 -36.05
N TYR A 818 -3.34 -7.81 -35.24
CA TYR A 818 -3.17 -8.02 -33.82
C TYR A 818 -4.12 -7.16 -32.98
N TYR A 819 -4.45 -7.65 -31.77
CA TYR A 819 -5.35 -6.92 -30.84
C TYR A 819 -4.91 -5.49 -30.54
N ALA A 820 -3.62 -5.29 -30.22
CA ALA A 820 -3.00 -3.97 -30.26
C ALA A 820 -2.30 -3.81 -31.61
N PRO A 821 -2.82 -2.91 -32.49
CA PRO A 821 -2.14 -2.54 -33.71
C PRO A 821 -0.79 -1.90 -33.42
N PHE A 822 0.14 -2.06 -34.34
CA PHE A 822 1.45 -1.42 -34.30
C PHE A 822 1.94 -1.14 -35.72
N ILE A 823 2.93 -0.27 -35.83
CA ILE A 823 3.65 -0.02 -37.07
C ILE A 823 4.75 -1.06 -37.17
N ASP A 824 4.63 -1.98 -38.13
CA ASP A 824 5.71 -2.87 -38.52
C ASP A 824 6.69 -2.06 -39.38
N ALA A 825 7.80 -1.67 -38.78
CA ALA A 825 8.67 -0.64 -39.33
C ALA A 825 9.74 -1.22 -40.27
N VAL A 826 9.97 -0.46 -41.36
CA VAL A 826 11.06 -0.63 -42.31
C VAL A 826 12.30 0.12 -41.83
N ALA A 827 12.11 1.37 -41.37
CA ALA A 827 13.18 2.24 -40.92
C ALA A 827 12.69 3.18 -39.81
N VAL A 828 13.54 3.38 -38.82
CA VAL A 828 13.39 4.42 -37.79
C VAL A 828 14.55 5.40 -37.95
N PHE A 829 14.22 6.61 -38.39
CA PHE A 829 15.16 7.72 -38.56
C PHE A 829 15.22 8.52 -37.26
N VAL A 830 16.35 8.49 -36.57
CA VAL A 830 16.63 9.36 -35.43
C VAL A 830 17.09 10.71 -35.98
N THR A 831 16.30 11.76 -35.76
CA THR A 831 16.54 13.11 -36.27
C THR A 831 17.18 14.03 -35.24
N SER A 832 17.23 13.62 -33.97
CA SER A 832 17.96 14.32 -32.91
C SER A 832 19.45 13.96 -32.90
N GLY A 833 20.32 14.91 -32.53
CA GLY A 833 21.76 14.67 -32.38
C GLY A 833 22.50 14.61 -33.72
N GLU A 834 23.48 13.71 -33.85
CA GLU A 834 24.23 13.49 -35.11
C GLU A 834 23.41 12.77 -36.18
N GLY A 835 22.20 12.30 -35.83
CA GLY A 835 21.35 11.53 -36.72
C GLY A 835 21.77 10.06 -36.84
N TYR A 836 20.79 9.16 -36.93
CA TYR A 836 21.05 7.72 -37.07
C TYR A 836 19.86 7.03 -37.72
N VAL A 837 20.09 6.02 -38.56
CA VAL A 837 19.02 5.23 -39.17
C VAL A 837 19.09 3.79 -38.68
N TYR A 838 17.99 3.35 -38.06
CA TYR A 838 17.81 1.97 -37.67
C TYR A 838 16.92 1.26 -38.71
N ASN A 839 17.55 0.46 -39.57
CA ASN A 839 16.88 -0.28 -40.63
C ASN A 839 16.44 -1.67 -40.17
N ARG A 840 15.33 -2.13 -40.74
CA ARG A 840 14.87 -3.51 -40.61
C ARG A 840 15.93 -4.48 -41.13
N PHE A 841 16.16 -5.55 -40.37
CA PHE A 841 16.97 -6.69 -40.81
C PHE A 841 16.24 -8.02 -40.53
N PRO A 842 16.13 -8.93 -41.52
CA PRO A 842 16.59 -8.84 -42.90
C PRO A 842 15.86 -7.77 -43.70
N ARG A 843 16.49 -7.30 -44.78
CA ARG A 843 15.91 -6.29 -45.67
C ARG A 843 14.87 -6.96 -46.57
N GLU A 844 13.68 -6.38 -46.62
CA GLU A 844 12.52 -6.90 -47.36
C GLU A 844 12.06 -5.88 -48.42
N PRO A 845 11.33 -6.31 -49.45
CA PRO A 845 10.68 -5.39 -50.40
C PRO A 845 9.76 -4.40 -49.67
N LEU A 846 9.71 -3.16 -50.17
CA LEU A 846 8.81 -2.12 -49.66
C LEU A 846 7.36 -2.40 -50.12
N GLU A 847 6.71 -3.41 -49.54
CA GLU A 847 5.34 -3.79 -49.84
C GLU A 847 4.54 -4.02 -48.54
N CYS A 848 3.34 -3.44 -48.44
CA CYS A 848 2.45 -3.64 -47.29
C CYS A 848 1.43 -4.76 -47.54
N PRO A 849 1.24 -5.71 -46.60
CA PRO A 849 1.94 -5.85 -45.32
C PRO A 849 3.37 -6.40 -45.48
N LEU A 850 4.28 -6.00 -44.60
CA LEU A 850 5.65 -6.53 -44.58
C LEU A 850 5.65 -8.02 -44.18
N PRO A 851 6.50 -8.86 -44.81
CA PRO A 851 6.65 -10.25 -44.41
C PRO A 851 7.32 -10.37 -43.03
N GLU A 852 6.88 -11.34 -42.23
CA GLU A 852 7.53 -11.65 -40.96
C GLU A 852 8.95 -12.20 -41.22
N PRO A 853 9.97 -11.72 -40.49
CA PRO A 853 11.34 -12.21 -40.64
C PRO A 853 11.42 -13.74 -40.48
N GLY A 854 12.01 -14.42 -41.47
CA GLY A 854 12.31 -15.85 -41.40
C GLY A 854 11.15 -16.80 -41.74
N LYS A 855 10.08 -16.31 -42.38
CA LYS A 855 9.01 -17.14 -42.96
C LYS A 855 9.01 -17.12 -44.48
#